data_AF-A0A8T7BZD2-F1
#
_entry.id   AF-A0A8T7BZD2-F1
#
_cell.length_a   1.000
_cell.length_b   1.000
_cell.length_c   1.000
_cell.angle_alpha   90.00
_cell.angle_beta   90.00
_cell.angle_gamma   90.00
#
_symmetry.space_group_name_H-M   'P 1'
#
loop_
_entity.id
_entity.type
_entity.pdbx_description
1 polymer ?
#
loop_
_entity_poly.entity_id
_entity_poly.type
_entity_poly.pdbx_seq_one_letter_code
_entity_poly.pdbx_strand_id
1 'polypeptide(L)'
;MYGQTRSVGNVYGYSIWEFNVFGDAGAPVTFDFDADDDGVLDVQDLCPNTPPGSAVDSSGCVIIQQVSEVASANDILVGGPGSPSPGYTLYVFDNDIGSPGSTCNGGCATAWPPLLVNDDGASGAASLSTVVRDDGTLQVAYEGRPLYFYAGDVNPGDTNGQGLGGVWWIVGYTPLYEALFDDTTALEPALQEDTPTALVSRLADRARDRHAREDQFQAYDHWLSFYWEHRTAEIEIVDTVGRSGDTITFNVTTEWPVNPLEAELRFFHLNAAIYANNGIMTAVPSLDVPGETRRHYTRSANFNPLTGMPLQVGDRMEFELSQFLTGTPNGRDNYYGTAILYVVGEGVVPWEAQGAAQNSFPLPVAGRIGGGTTLSYQYSDEPDNHFIQMPTNLSNINGQVFVEGRRVHHTDFGDGTHNEAPDNDPFPVLAGLLGSNYVNRSCVACHERNGRALPPAVNQDLNQYVVSVSDPDGNPDAMLGSVLQPLSTSGASEGSVQISSWTDSGGLRSPNFTFSGTAPTNFSARIAPQLVGMGLLEAIVETDLQNLADPDDLDSDGISGRLRIVTDPVTGQPRVGRFGWKASQATVKQQVAAALNGDIGVMTTIRPNPDCGASQSGCGPSGSEIAGEHLDKLSAYVSLLGIRARRNLDDPQALQGETLFATAGCNSCHVETFQTSPYHPHAELRNQTIHPYTDLLLHDMGPGLADTLVENNVANSEWRTPPLWGIGLTSGVSGGEAYLHDGRARNLSEAILWHGGEAETAKLAFEAMSADDKNALIAFLNSL
;
A
#
# COMPACT_ATOMS: atom_id res chain seq x y z
N MET A 1 25.41 -6.50 64.83
CA MET A 1 26.00 -5.73 65.94
C MET A 1 26.96 -4.72 65.32
N TYR A 2 26.78 -3.44 65.67
CA TYR A 2 27.66 -2.28 65.46
C TYR A 2 27.98 -1.81 64.03
N GLY A 3 27.44 -0.64 63.68
CA GLY A 3 28.02 0.26 62.69
C GLY A 3 29.07 1.20 63.31
N GLN A 4 29.75 2.00 62.47
CA GLN A 4 29.89 3.47 62.58
C GLN A 4 30.92 4.06 61.58
N THR A 5 30.41 4.89 60.66
CA THR A 5 30.77 6.26 60.26
C THR A 5 32.19 6.91 60.44
N ARG A 6 32.63 7.52 59.32
CA ARG A 6 33.09 8.92 59.06
C ARG A 6 34.59 9.36 59.15
N SER A 7 35.13 9.67 57.97
CA SER A 7 35.52 10.99 57.41
C SER A 7 36.84 11.76 57.75
N VAL A 8 37.35 12.40 56.67
CA VAL A 8 38.15 13.66 56.45
C VAL A 8 39.68 13.73 56.65
N GLY A 9 40.40 14.05 55.56
CA GLY A 9 40.94 15.42 55.35
C GLY A 9 42.47 15.67 55.23
N ASN A 10 42.95 15.78 53.98
CA ASN A 10 43.91 16.72 53.34
C ASN A 10 45.18 17.30 54.03
N VAL A 11 46.28 17.46 53.25
CA VAL A 11 46.77 18.76 52.66
C VAL A 11 48.16 18.61 51.95
N TYR A 12 48.17 18.86 50.62
CA TYR A 12 49.11 19.56 49.69
C TYR A 12 50.67 19.45 49.66
N GLY A 13 51.23 19.42 48.43
CA GLY A 13 52.53 20.03 48.02
C GLY A 13 53.21 19.46 46.74
N TYR A 14 53.60 20.29 45.76
CA TYR A 14 53.83 20.01 44.31
C TYR A 14 55.29 19.77 43.77
N SER A 15 55.37 19.39 42.46
CA SER A 15 56.34 19.69 41.35
C SER A 15 57.25 18.52 40.86
N ILE A 16 57.11 17.95 39.62
CA ILE A 16 57.59 18.34 38.23
C ILE A 16 59.11 18.05 38.02
N TRP A 17 59.68 17.36 37.00
CA TRP A 17 59.30 16.64 35.76
C TRP A 17 60.45 15.61 35.42
N GLU A 18 60.15 14.62 34.57
CA GLU A 18 61.01 13.88 33.61
C GLU A 18 61.48 12.39 33.83
N PHE A 19 60.96 11.55 32.92
CA PHE A 19 61.45 10.29 32.30
C PHE A 19 61.31 8.89 32.98
N ASN A 20 60.13 8.29 32.73
CA ASN A 20 59.91 7.21 31.74
C ASN A 20 60.14 5.70 32.04
N VAL A 21 59.00 4.98 32.16
CA VAL A 21 58.46 3.92 31.25
C VAL A 21 58.22 2.50 31.86
N PHE A 22 57.00 1.97 31.51
CA PHE A 22 56.34 0.65 31.67
C PHE A 22 55.53 0.42 32.98
N GLY A 23 54.19 0.21 33.05
CA GLY A 23 53.05 -0.07 32.13
C GLY A 23 52.12 -1.08 32.85
N ASP A 24 50.79 -1.03 32.98
CA ASP A 24 49.71 -0.31 32.29
C ASP A 24 48.90 0.62 33.22
N ALA A 25 48.45 1.74 32.64
CA ALA A 25 47.74 2.83 33.28
C ALA A 25 46.45 3.16 32.51
N GLY A 26 45.44 3.66 33.23
CA GLY A 26 44.58 4.75 32.77
C GLY A 26 43.23 4.38 32.16
N ALA A 27 42.15 4.74 32.85
CA ALA A 27 40.98 5.35 32.23
C ALA A 27 40.39 6.38 33.22
N PRO A 28 40.25 7.66 32.84
CA PRO A 28 39.60 8.68 33.65
C PRO A 28 38.07 8.57 33.51
N VAL A 29 37.34 9.00 34.54
CA VAL A 29 35.89 9.22 34.45
C VAL A 29 35.68 10.59 33.79
N THR A 30 35.16 10.60 32.56
CA THR A 30 34.74 11.80 31.83
C THR A 30 33.27 12.11 32.18
N PHE A 31 32.93 13.39 32.28
CA PHE A 31 31.55 13.85 32.24
C PHE A 31 31.25 14.17 30.78
N ASP A 32 30.24 13.52 30.20
CA ASP A 32 29.85 13.77 28.81
C ASP A 32 29.11 15.11 28.74
N PHE A 33 29.65 16.02 27.94
CA PHE A 33 29.03 17.29 27.55
C PHE A 33 28.31 17.09 26.22
N ASP A 34 27.31 17.93 25.96
CA ASP A 34 26.71 18.16 24.64
C ASP A 34 27.05 19.64 24.35
N ALA A 35 28.00 19.86 23.45
CA ALA A 35 28.64 21.15 23.25
C ALA A 35 27.81 22.10 22.37
N ASP A 36 26.93 21.59 21.52
CA ASP A 36 26.09 22.37 20.60
C ASP A 36 24.58 22.32 20.92
N ASP A 37 24.19 21.59 21.97
CA ASP A 37 22.83 21.53 22.54
C ASP A 37 21.79 21.01 21.53
N ASP A 38 22.22 20.11 20.64
CA ASP A 38 21.37 19.48 19.63
C ASP A 38 20.64 18.21 20.16
N GLY A 39 20.99 17.77 21.36
CA GLY A 39 20.41 16.62 22.03
C GLY A 39 21.27 15.36 22.00
N VAL A 40 22.46 15.39 21.39
CA VAL A 40 23.43 14.29 21.34
C VAL A 40 24.71 14.65 22.10
N LEU A 41 25.18 13.76 22.97
CA LEU A 41 26.40 14.00 23.77
C LEU A 41 27.66 13.98 22.87
N ASP A 42 28.65 14.85 23.14
CA ASP A 42 29.94 14.99 22.42
C ASP A 42 30.69 13.68 22.13
N VAL A 43 30.43 12.64 22.93
CA VAL A 43 31.05 11.31 22.77
C VAL A 43 30.34 10.42 21.74
N GLN A 44 29.12 10.80 21.36
CA GLN A 44 28.22 10.17 20.40
C GLN A 44 27.90 11.09 19.22
N ASP A 45 28.16 12.39 19.38
CA ASP A 45 28.00 13.41 18.37
C ASP A 45 29.14 13.33 17.34
N LEU A 46 28.78 12.90 16.14
CA LEU A 46 29.64 12.83 14.96
C LEU A 46 29.59 14.13 14.14
N CYS A 47 28.65 15.02 14.45
CA CYS A 47 28.42 16.30 13.81
C CYS A 47 28.57 17.47 14.81
N PRO A 48 29.71 17.58 15.52
CA PRO A 48 29.91 18.64 16.49
C PRO A 48 29.83 19.98 15.77
N ASN A 49 28.91 20.84 16.23
CA ASN A 49 28.46 22.14 15.71
C ASN A 49 27.16 22.14 14.87
N THR A 50 26.18 21.32 15.19
CA THR A 50 24.86 21.33 14.55
C THR A 50 24.08 22.64 14.83
N PRO A 51 23.42 23.25 13.82
CA PRO A 51 22.68 24.49 14.03
C PRO A 51 21.55 24.35 15.09
N PRO A 52 21.44 25.30 16.05
CA PRO A 52 20.41 25.24 17.08
C PRO A 52 18.98 25.23 16.50
N GLY A 53 18.21 24.19 16.82
CA GLY A 53 16.82 24.00 16.39
C GLY A 53 16.63 23.11 15.16
N SER A 54 17.69 22.52 14.60
CA SER A 54 17.61 21.46 13.60
C SER A 54 17.03 20.17 14.21
N ALA A 55 16.26 19.41 13.42
CA ALA A 55 15.97 18.02 13.77
C ALA A 55 17.24 17.21 13.45
N VAL A 56 17.75 16.47 14.43
CA VAL A 56 19.00 15.70 14.29
C VAL A 56 18.73 14.21 14.46
N ASP A 57 19.54 13.41 13.77
CA ASP A 57 19.59 11.97 13.94
C ASP A 57 20.34 11.61 15.24
N SER A 58 20.48 10.31 15.51
CA SER A 58 21.14 9.83 16.73
C SER A 58 22.64 10.10 16.81
N SER A 59 23.25 10.61 15.75
CA SER A 59 24.67 10.97 15.66
C SER A 59 24.89 12.48 15.77
N GLY A 60 23.85 13.26 16.06
CA GLY A 60 23.90 14.72 16.11
C GLY A 60 23.82 15.36 14.72
N CYS A 61 23.56 14.59 13.66
CA CYS A 61 23.58 15.13 12.29
C CYS A 61 22.16 15.53 11.84
N VAL A 62 22.03 16.64 11.12
CA VAL A 62 20.71 17.16 10.68
C VAL A 62 19.97 16.15 9.79
N ILE A 63 18.70 15.86 10.12
CA ILE A 63 17.77 15.09 9.29
C ILE A 63 17.29 15.96 8.14
N ILE A 64 17.48 15.45 6.94
CA ILE A 64 17.16 16.11 5.69
C ILE A 64 15.77 15.67 5.20
N GLN A 65 14.85 16.61 5.02
CA GLN A 65 13.56 16.34 4.38
C GLN A 65 13.68 16.58 2.87
N GLN A 66 13.62 15.51 2.05
CA GLN A 66 13.74 15.62 0.60
C GLN A 66 12.59 16.45 -0.03
N VAL A 67 12.91 17.43 -0.87
CA VAL A 67 11.93 18.37 -1.46
C VAL A 67 11.65 18.16 -2.95
N SER A 68 12.35 17.25 -3.66
CA SER A 68 12.18 16.98 -5.10
C SER A 68 12.43 18.21 -5.98
N GLU A 69 13.70 18.60 -6.14
CA GLU A 69 14.18 19.72 -6.96
C GLU A 69 14.03 19.49 -8.46
N VAL A 70 14.04 18.23 -8.90
CA VAL A 70 13.96 17.85 -10.31
C VAL A 70 12.66 17.09 -10.56
N ALA A 71 12.13 17.21 -11.76
CA ALA A 71 11.11 16.34 -12.31
C ALA A 71 11.39 16.13 -13.80
N SER A 72 10.51 15.43 -14.49
CA SER A 72 10.56 15.29 -15.94
C SER A 72 9.23 15.65 -16.58
N ALA A 73 9.26 16.27 -17.75
CA ALA A 73 8.07 16.51 -18.58
C ALA A 73 8.45 16.47 -20.06
N ASN A 74 7.68 15.79 -20.91
CA ASN A 74 7.94 15.67 -22.35
C ASN A 74 9.39 15.21 -22.69
N ASP A 75 9.86 14.14 -22.06
CA ASP A 75 11.19 13.54 -22.24
C ASP A 75 12.38 14.48 -21.92
N ILE A 76 12.18 15.50 -21.10
CA ILE A 76 13.24 16.42 -20.65
C ILE A 76 13.16 16.64 -19.14
N LEU A 77 14.29 16.99 -18.51
CA LEU A 77 14.28 17.42 -17.11
C LEU A 77 13.69 18.83 -16.96
N VAL A 78 12.90 18.99 -15.91
CA VAL A 78 12.29 20.26 -15.48
C VAL A 78 12.46 20.45 -13.97
N GLY A 79 12.24 21.67 -13.48
CA GLY A 79 12.19 21.92 -12.04
C GLY A 79 11.06 21.13 -11.39
N GLY A 80 11.36 20.40 -10.32
CA GLY A 80 10.39 19.66 -9.51
C GLY A 80 9.61 20.56 -8.54
N PRO A 81 8.62 20.00 -7.80
CA PRO A 81 7.77 20.76 -6.88
C PRO A 81 8.52 21.52 -5.78
N GLY A 82 9.68 21.03 -5.33
CA GLY A 82 10.53 21.72 -4.34
C GLY A 82 11.52 22.71 -4.92
N SER A 83 11.55 22.86 -6.25
CA SER A 83 12.40 23.85 -6.92
C SER A 83 11.78 25.25 -6.87
N PRO A 84 12.58 26.33 -7.02
CA PRO A 84 12.05 27.69 -7.11
C PRO A 84 11.21 27.95 -8.36
N SER A 85 11.28 27.07 -9.36
CA SER A 85 10.58 27.22 -10.65
C SER A 85 10.03 25.86 -11.15
N PRO A 86 8.98 25.31 -10.52
CA PRO A 86 8.41 24.02 -10.93
C PRO A 86 7.91 24.03 -12.38
N GLY A 87 8.23 22.97 -13.13
CA GLY A 87 7.86 22.78 -14.53
C GLY A 87 8.70 23.57 -15.56
N TYR A 88 9.66 24.39 -15.13
CA TYR A 88 10.58 25.08 -16.04
C TYR A 88 11.70 24.15 -16.50
N THR A 89 12.08 24.24 -17.79
CA THR A 89 13.12 23.38 -18.38
C THR A 89 14.48 23.56 -17.72
N LEU A 90 15.16 22.43 -17.48
CA LEU A 90 16.51 22.39 -16.96
C LEU A 90 17.53 22.19 -18.09
N TYR A 91 18.64 22.91 -17.96
CA TYR A 91 19.71 22.98 -18.94
C TYR A 91 21.04 22.57 -18.32
N VAL A 92 21.93 22.09 -19.18
CA VAL A 92 23.34 21.85 -18.89
C VAL A 92 24.21 22.73 -19.77
N PHE A 93 25.38 23.09 -19.23
CA PHE A 93 26.34 23.97 -19.87
C PHE A 93 27.56 23.17 -20.35
N ASP A 94 27.94 23.29 -21.62
CA ASP A 94 29.09 22.55 -22.15
C ASP A 94 30.43 23.03 -21.59
N ASN A 95 30.53 24.29 -21.16
CA ASN A 95 31.77 24.78 -20.56
C ASN A 95 32.03 24.20 -19.17
N ASP A 96 31.04 23.53 -18.56
CA ASP A 96 31.23 22.78 -17.32
C ASP A 96 31.88 21.41 -17.57
N ILE A 97 31.96 20.94 -18.82
CA ILE A 97 32.55 19.64 -19.15
C ILE A 97 34.03 19.62 -18.75
N GLY A 98 34.39 18.67 -17.88
CA GLY A 98 35.75 18.50 -17.36
C GLY A 98 36.12 19.43 -16.21
N SER A 99 35.17 20.24 -15.72
CA SER A 99 35.33 21.06 -14.51
C SER A 99 34.81 20.30 -13.28
N PRO A 100 35.39 20.49 -12.07
CA PRO A 100 34.93 19.84 -10.84
C PRO A 100 33.62 20.43 -10.27
N GLY A 101 33.07 21.47 -10.91
CA GLY A 101 31.85 22.17 -10.52
C GLY A 101 31.40 23.13 -11.63
N SER A 102 30.50 24.06 -11.31
CA SER A 102 29.97 25.04 -12.26
C SER A 102 30.98 26.14 -12.62
N THR A 103 31.20 26.34 -13.93
CA THR A 103 31.92 27.51 -14.49
C THR A 103 31.01 28.71 -14.72
N CYS A 104 29.69 28.52 -14.62
CA CYS A 104 28.69 29.58 -14.77
C CYS A 104 28.45 30.29 -13.44
N ASN A 105 29.26 31.30 -13.15
CA ASN A 105 29.17 32.13 -11.94
C ASN A 105 28.88 33.62 -12.26
N GLY A 106 28.47 34.38 -11.25
CA GLY A 106 28.23 35.83 -11.35
C GLY A 106 27.16 36.20 -12.40
N GLY A 107 27.53 37.02 -13.39
CA GLY A 107 26.60 37.44 -14.44
C GLY A 107 26.05 36.28 -15.30
N CYS A 108 26.78 35.17 -15.40
CA CYS A 108 26.28 33.95 -16.05
C CYS A 108 25.09 33.38 -15.27
N ALA A 109 25.22 33.23 -13.96
CA ALA A 109 24.18 32.73 -13.06
C ALA A 109 22.94 33.65 -12.97
N THR A 110 23.04 34.91 -13.41
CA THR A 110 21.86 35.79 -13.53
C THR A 110 21.01 35.45 -14.76
N ALA A 111 21.65 35.09 -15.87
CA ALA A 111 20.96 34.66 -17.08
C ALA A 111 20.56 33.18 -17.02
N TRP A 112 21.33 32.38 -16.29
CA TRP A 112 21.16 30.95 -16.09
C TRP A 112 21.15 30.62 -14.60
N PRO A 113 20.03 30.87 -13.89
CA PRO A 113 19.94 30.60 -12.47
C PRO A 113 20.24 29.12 -12.18
N PRO A 114 21.18 28.80 -11.28
CA PRO A 114 21.46 27.41 -10.92
C PRO A 114 20.27 26.80 -10.18
N LEU A 115 20.01 25.51 -10.42
CA LEU A 115 19.11 24.73 -9.58
C LEU A 115 19.85 24.34 -8.31
N LEU A 116 19.57 25.05 -7.21
CA LEU A 116 20.22 24.83 -5.93
C LEU A 116 19.53 23.74 -5.14
N VAL A 117 20.33 23.04 -4.35
CA VAL A 117 19.89 22.04 -3.36
C VAL A 117 19.59 22.75 -2.06
N ASN A 118 18.42 22.51 -1.47
CA ASN A 118 17.99 23.17 -0.23
C ASN A 118 18.04 22.24 1.00
N ASP A 119 18.30 20.96 0.78
CA ASP A 119 18.19 19.85 1.72
C ASP A 119 19.39 18.88 1.51
N ASP A 120 20.61 19.42 1.36
CA ASP A 120 21.91 18.70 1.20
C ASP A 120 22.03 17.55 0.16
N GLY A 121 20.98 17.17 -0.58
CA GLY A 121 21.02 16.16 -1.66
C GLY A 121 20.09 16.46 -2.83
N ALA A 122 20.49 16.12 -4.05
CA ALA A 122 19.64 16.31 -5.23
C ALA A 122 18.61 15.18 -5.38
N SER A 123 17.33 15.52 -5.56
CA SER A 123 16.24 14.54 -5.65
C SER A 123 15.25 14.81 -6.80
N GLY A 124 14.47 13.80 -7.20
CA GLY A 124 13.35 13.93 -8.16
C GLY A 124 13.59 13.40 -9.58
N ALA A 125 14.78 12.88 -9.88
CA ALA A 125 15.08 12.10 -11.08
C ALA A 125 16.26 11.14 -10.81
N ALA A 126 16.40 10.08 -11.59
CA ALA A 126 17.57 9.20 -11.51
C ALA A 126 18.84 9.90 -12.05
N SER A 127 20.01 9.37 -11.69
CA SER A 127 21.33 9.88 -12.12
C SER A 127 21.62 11.34 -11.73
N LEU A 128 21.00 11.79 -10.65
CA LEU A 128 21.30 13.07 -10.02
C LEU A 128 22.49 12.96 -9.07
N SER A 129 23.16 14.09 -8.88
CA SER A 129 24.32 14.28 -8.01
C SER A 129 24.35 15.75 -7.60
N THR A 130 25.30 16.13 -6.75
CA THR A 130 25.51 17.53 -6.38
C THR A 130 26.91 18.01 -6.77
N VAL A 131 27.02 19.30 -7.03
CA VAL A 131 28.31 19.99 -7.18
C VAL A 131 28.37 21.20 -6.28
N VAL A 132 29.55 21.49 -5.74
CA VAL A 132 29.81 22.70 -4.96
C VAL A 132 30.17 23.84 -5.92
N ARG A 133 29.47 24.97 -5.82
CA ARG A 133 29.74 26.19 -6.59
C ARG A 133 30.85 27.03 -5.95
N ASP A 134 31.37 28.02 -6.69
CA ASP A 134 32.44 28.93 -6.21
C ASP A 134 32.04 29.74 -4.96
N ASP A 135 30.73 29.96 -4.76
CA ASP A 135 30.17 30.67 -3.61
C ASP A 135 29.83 29.75 -2.42
N GLY A 136 30.12 28.44 -2.54
CA GLY A 136 29.86 27.43 -1.52
C GLY A 136 28.45 26.84 -1.54
N THR A 137 27.56 27.31 -2.42
CA THR A 137 26.22 26.71 -2.56
C THR A 137 26.27 25.36 -3.29
N LEU A 138 25.38 24.45 -2.92
CA LEU A 138 25.21 23.17 -3.60
C LEU A 138 24.23 23.31 -4.77
N GLN A 139 24.61 22.77 -5.92
CA GLN A 139 23.81 22.77 -7.13
C GLN A 139 23.55 21.34 -7.58
N VAL A 140 22.33 21.10 -8.05
CA VAL A 140 21.94 19.82 -8.65
C VAL A 140 22.72 19.60 -9.94
N ALA A 141 23.18 18.37 -10.17
CA ALA A 141 23.83 17.93 -11.39
C ALA A 141 23.23 16.62 -11.90
N TYR A 142 23.08 16.49 -13.21
CA TYR A 142 22.62 15.26 -13.88
C TYR A 142 23.77 14.65 -14.68
N GLU A 143 24.07 13.37 -14.44
CA GLU A 143 25.23 12.67 -15.01
C GLU A 143 26.54 13.48 -14.82
N GLY A 144 26.69 14.09 -13.64
CA GLY A 144 27.83 14.94 -13.27
C GLY A 144 27.84 16.34 -13.91
N ARG A 145 26.78 16.75 -14.61
CA ARG A 145 26.68 18.08 -15.25
C ARG A 145 25.75 19.01 -14.46
N PRO A 146 26.18 20.22 -14.06
CA PRO A 146 25.35 21.13 -13.26
C PRO A 146 24.08 21.57 -14.02
N LEU A 147 22.94 21.62 -13.32
CA LEU A 147 21.63 21.96 -13.87
C LEU A 147 21.25 23.42 -13.62
N TYR A 148 20.69 24.07 -14.64
CA TYR A 148 20.31 25.48 -14.59
C TYR A 148 18.90 25.69 -15.16
N PHE A 149 18.21 26.69 -14.62
CA PHE A 149 17.10 27.34 -15.30
C PHE A 149 17.62 28.37 -16.30
N TYR A 150 16.75 28.85 -17.18
CA TYR A 150 17.03 29.97 -18.07
C TYR A 150 16.10 31.15 -17.77
N ALA A 151 16.68 32.33 -17.51
CA ALA A 151 15.91 33.53 -17.17
C ALA A 151 15.05 34.07 -18.33
N GLY A 152 15.28 33.58 -19.56
CA GLY A 152 14.46 33.92 -20.72
C GLY A 152 13.23 33.03 -20.90
N ASP A 153 13.08 31.96 -20.12
CA ASP A 153 11.86 31.16 -20.08
C ASP A 153 10.83 31.84 -19.18
N VAL A 154 9.64 32.09 -19.73
CA VAL A 154 8.60 32.89 -19.07
C VAL A 154 7.52 31.98 -18.48
N ASN A 155 7.24 30.84 -19.12
CA ASN A 155 6.26 29.85 -18.68
C ASN A 155 6.91 28.46 -18.50
N PRO A 156 6.36 27.59 -17.64
CA PRO A 156 6.70 26.17 -17.62
C PRO A 156 6.61 25.54 -19.01
N GLY A 157 7.58 24.67 -19.35
CA GLY A 157 7.71 24.05 -20.66
C GLY A 157 8.31 24.94 -21.77
N ASP A 158 8.60 26.21 -21.50
CA ASP A 158 9.40 27.02 -22.43
C ASP A 158 10.81 26.42 -22.57
N THR A 159 11.33 26.45 -23.81
CA THR A 159 12.61 25.83 -24.16
C THR A 159 13.58 26.83 -24.79
N ASN A 160 13.44 28.12 -24.50
CA ASN A 160 14.13 29.20 -25.21
C ASN A 160 15.64 29.23 -24.98
N GLY A 161 16.12 28.55 -23.92
CA GLY A 161 17.54 28.37 -23.64
C GLY A 161 18.26 27.43 -24.61
N GLN A 162 17.53 26.59 -25.35
CA GLN A 162 18.13 25.52 -26.14
C GLN A 162 19.05 26.04 -27.23
N GLY A 163 20.30 25.58 -27.23
CA GLY A 163 21.31 25.92 -28.23
C GLY A 163 21.82 27.36 -28.15
N LEU A 164 21.47 28.13 -27.12
CA LEU A 164 21.97 29.49 -26.97
C LEU A 164 23.50 29.51 -26.85
N GLY A 165 24.12 30.39 -27.62
CA GLY A 165 25.58 30.48 -27.71
C GLY A 165 26.28 29.22 -28.23
N GLY A 166 25.53 28.20 -28.66
CA GLY A 166 26.05 26.88 -29.06
C GLY A 166 26.64 26.07 -27.90
N VAL A 167 26.26 26.37 -26.65
CA VAL A 167 26.86 25.79 -25.44
C VAL A 167 25.86 25.41 -24.34
N TRP A 168 24.58 25.76 -24.50
CA TRP A 168 23.51 25.46 -23.56
C TRP A 168 22.53 24.45 -24.14
N TRP A 169 22.26 23.38 -23.39
CA TRP A 169 21.48 22.26 -23.89
C TRP A 169 20.44 21.81 -22.88
N ILE A 170 19.24 21.53 -23.37
CA ILE A 170 18.21 20.83 -22.60
C ILE A 170 18.71 19.44 -22.25
N VAL A 171 18.41 18.99 -21.03
CA VAL A 171 18.66 17.61 -20.63
C VAL A 171 17.51 16.74 -21.11
N GLY A 172 17.78 15.91 -22.11
CA GLY A 172 16.88 14.82 -22.46
C GLY A 172 16.85 13.80 -21.33
N TYR A 173 15.65 13.44 -20.90
CA TYR A 173 15.41 12.44 -19.88
C TYR A 173 14.23 11.60 -20.33
N THR A 174 14.53 10.45 -20.91
CA THR A 174 13.52 9.46 -21.22
C THR A 174 13.40 8.59 -19.97
N PRO A 175 12.29 8.66 -19.22
CA PRO A 175 12.08 7.71 -18.14
C PRO A 175 12.13 6.30 -18.74
N LEU A 176 12.68 5.33 -18.01
CA LEU A 176 12.78 3.95 -18.48
C LEU A 176 11.40 3.26 -18.61
N TYR A 177 10.31 4.00 -18.38
CA TYR A 177 8.94 3.56 -18.33
C TYR A 177 7.97 4.70 -18.70
N GLU A 178 6.76 4.35 -19.08
CA GLU A 178 5.63 5.26 -19.25
C GLU A 178 4.81 5.32 -17.95
N ALA A 179 4.35 6.51 -17.54
CA ALA A 179 3.54 6.71 -16.34
C ALA A 179 2.16 6.04 -16.46
N LEU A 180 1.75 5.27 -15.46
CA LEU A 180 0.49 4.51 -15.52
C LEU A 180 -0.73 5.43 -15.58
N PHE A 181 -0.69 6.53 -14.83
CA PHE A 181 -1.74 7.54 -14.77
C PHE A 181 -1.16 8.95 -14.87
N ASP A 182 -1.82 9.80 -15.64
CA ASP A 182 -1.40 11.17 -15.95
C ASP A 182 -2.61 12.12 -16.10
N ASP A 183 -2.36 13.37 -16.45
CA ASP A 183 -3.40 14.39 -16.64
C ASP A 183 -4.38 14.10 -17.80
N THR A 184 -4.09 13.12 -18.65
CA THR A 184 -4.97 12.65 -19.72
C THR A 184 -5.85 11.47 -19.30
N THR A 185 -5.58 10.88 -18.14
CA THR A 185 -6.33 9.73 -17.62
C THR A 185 -7.79 10.11 -17.36
N ALA A 186 -8.72 9.28 -17.84
CA ALA A 186 -10.14 9.49 -17.58
C ALA A 186 -10.47 9.21 -16.11
N LEU A 187 -10.99 10.22 -15.42
CA LEU A 187 -11.22 10.16 -13.98
C LEU A 187 -12.71 9.97 -13.66
N GLU A 188 -12.99 9.15 -12.66
CA GLU A 188 -14.31 9.11 -12.03
C GLU A 188 -14.61 10.44 -11.31
N PRO A 189 -15.91 10.75 -11.08
CA PRO A 189 -16.30 11.91 -10.29
C PRO A 189 -15.63 11.91 -8.91
N ALA A 190 -15.31 13.10 -8.39
CA ALA A 190 -14.75 13.22 -7.05
C ALA A 190 -15.74 12.71 -5.98
N LEU A 191 -15.23 12.05 -4.94
CA LEU A 191 -16.02 11.63 -3.79
C LEU A 191 -16.64 12.81 -3.05
N GLN A 192 -15.97 13.97 -3.10
CA GLN A 192 -16.40 15.19 -2.44
C GLN A 192 -16.17 16.40 -3.34
N GLU A 193 -17.15 17.30 -3.36
CA GLU A 193 -17.12 18.55 -4.11
C GLU A 193 -17.51 19.71 -3.19
N ASP A 194 -16.60 20.66 -3.02
CA ASP A 194 -16.89 21.90 -2.29
C ASP A 194 -17.37 22.99 -3.24
N THR A 195 -18.65 23.33 -3.14
CA THR A 195 -19.29 24.36 -3.96
C THR A 195 -19.55 25.62 -3.13
N PRO A 196 -19.82 26.77 -3.75
CA PRO A 196 -20.19 27.98 -3.02
C PRO A 196 -21.40 27.84 -2.09
N THR A 197 -22.23 26.82 -2.28
CA THR A 197 -23.50 26.64 -1.55
C THR A 197 -23.56 25.37 -0.68
N ALA A 198 -22.75 24.36 -0.97
CA ALA A 198 -22.76 23.08 -0.27
C ALA A 198 -21.43 22.32 -0.39
N LEU A 199 -21.12 21.51 0.62
CA LEU A 199 -20.23 20.37 0.48
C LEU A 199 -21.06 19.18 0.04
N VAL A 200 -20.71 18.55 -1.08
CA VAL A 200 -21.40 17.36 -1.57
C VAL A 200 -20.48 16.16 -1.43
N SER A 201 -20.86 15.17 -0.63
CA SER A 201 -20.13 13.90 -0.46
C SER A 201 -20.93 12.75 -1.07
N ARG A 202 -20.29 11.84 -1.79
CA ARG A 202 -20.92 10.70 -2.48
C ARG A 202 -20.26 9.40 -2.06
N LEU A 203 -21.07 8.46 -1.62
CA LEU A 203 -20.60 7.16 -1.15
C LEU A 203 -21.62 6.04 -1.41
N ALA A 204 -21.17 4.80 -1.30
CA ALA A 204 -21.99 3.61 -1.35
C ALA A 204 -22.09 2.94 0.03
N ASP A 205 -23.16 2.17 0.23
CA ASP A 205 -23.32 1.25 1.35
C ASP A 205 -23.86 -0.09 0.88
N ARG A 206 -23.69 -1.14 1.71
CA ARG A 206 -24.27 -2.47 1.51
C ARG A 206 -25.11 -2.90 2.70
N ALA A 207 -26.03 -3.81 2.46
CA ALA A 207 -26.77 -4.49 3.49
C ALA A 207 -25.82 -5.25 4.45
N ARG A 208 -26.13 -5.15 5.74
CA ARG A 208 -25.51 -5.80 6.90
C ARG A 208 -26.58 -6.49 7.72
N ASP A 209 -26.15 -7.49 8.48
CA ASP A 209 -27.08 -8.33 9.23
C ASP A 209 -27.53 -7.73 10.55
N ARG A 210 -26.67 -6.93 11.17
CA ARG A 210 -26.81 -6.38 12.52
C ARG A 210 -26.20 -4.98 12.59
N HIS A 211 -26.39 -4.32 13.72
CA HIS A 211 -25.80 -3.02 14.01
C HIS A 211 -24.31 -3.14 14.32
N ALA A 212 -23.52 -2.19 13.81
CA ALA A 212 -22.09 -2.10 14.09
C ALA A 212 -21.76 -1.91 15.59
N ARG A 213 -22.75 -1.46 16.37
CA ARG A 213 -22.62 -0.99 17.76
C ARG A 213 -23.18 -1.96 18.81
N GLU A 214 -23.67 -3.12 18.42
CA GLU A 214 -24.19 -4.11 19.37
C GLU A 214 -23.08 -5.07 19.81
N ASP A 215 -22.48 -4.79 20.97
CA ASP A 215 -21.38 -5.55 21.59
C ASP A 215 -21.71 -7.02 21.91
N GLN A 216 -22.99 -7.36 21.96
CA GLN A 216 -23.50 -8.70 22.30
C GLN A 216 -23.50 -9.68 21.12
N PHE A 217 -23.25 -9.23 19.89
CA PHE A 217 -23.43 -10.05 18.69
C PHE A 217 -22.19 -10.01 17.78
N GLN A 218 -21.34 -11.03 17.89
CA GLN A 218 -20.06 -11.20 17.16
C GLN A 218 -20.21 -11.54 15.65
N ALA A 219 -21.06 -10.83 14.90
CA ALA A 219 -21.32 -11.16 13.49
C ALA A 219 -21.75 -9.95 12.65
N TYR A 220 -21.01 -8.84 12.70
CA TYR A 220 -21.35 -7.63 11.94
C TYR A 220 -20.69 -7.55 10.56
N ASP A 221 -19.42 -7.95 10.45
CA ASP A 221 -18.60 -7.76 9.24
C ASP A 221 -18.77 -8.89 8.21
N HIS A 222 -19.58 -9.90 8.50
CA HIS A 222 -19.86 -10.97 7.54
C HIS A 222 -20.62 -10.50 6.28
N TRP A 223 -20.62 -11.39 5.29
CA TRP A 223 -21.30 -11.20 4.01
C TRP A 223 -22.55 -12.09 3.94
N LEU A 224 -23.61 -11.53 3.37
CA LEU A 224 -24.94 -12.14 3.33
C LEU A 224 -25.11 -12.97 2.07
N SER A 225 -25.93 -14.02 2.08
CA SER A 225 -26.33 -14.66 0.82
C SER A 225 -26.94 -13.64 -0.14
N PHE A 226 -26.64 -13.77 -1.43
CA PHE A 226 -27.10 -12.87 -2.49
C PHE A 226 -26.74 -11.38 -2.29
N TYR A 227 -25.61 -11.08 -1.61
CA TYR A 227 -25.17 -9.70 -1.34
C TYR A 227 -25.02 -8.81 -2.59
N TRP A 228 -24.88 -9.40 -3.78
CA TRP A 228 -24.82 -8.69 -5.05
C TRP A 228 -26.18 -8.35 -5.67
N GLU A 229 -27.28 -8.87 -5.12
CA GLU A 229 -28.63 -8.62 -5.66
C GLU A 229 -29.35 -7.65 -4.73
N HIS A 230 -29.70 -6.46 -5.23
CA HIS A 230 -30.67 -5.58 -4.58
C HIS A 230 -30.30 -5.06 -3.17
N ARG A 231 -29.01 -5.11 -2.82
CA ARG A 231 -28.50 -4.89 -1.45
C ARG A 231 -27.44 -3.80 -1.33
N THR A 232 -27.27 -3.02 -2.39
CA THR A 232 -26.41 -1.85 -2.39
C THR A 232 -27.26 -0.58 -2.46
N ALA A 233 -26.71 0.49 -1.91
CA ALA A 233 -27.31 1.81 -1.94
C ALA A 233 -26.28 2.87 -2.25
N GLU A 234 -26.69 3.86 -3.02
CA GLU A 234 -25.95 5.08 -3.31
C GLU A 234 -26.42 6.18 -2.37
N ILE A 235 -25.50 6.93 -1.80
CA ILE A 235 -25.78 8.02 -0.85
C ILE A 235 -25.07 9.29 -1.33
N GLU A 236 -25.82 10.35 -1.55
CA GLU A 236 -25.31 11.70 -1.74
C GLU A 236 -25.70 12.55 -0.52
N ILE A 237 -24.71 13.14 0.14
CA ILE A 237 -24.86 14.02 1.29
C ILE A 237 -24.60 15.46 0.83
N VAL A 238 -25.61 16.30 0.89
CA VAL A 238 -25.54 17.73 0.57
C VAL A 238 -25.56 18.53 1.86
N ASP A 239 -24.39 18.99 2.30
CA ASP A 239 -24.20 19.78 3.51
C ASP A 239 -24.08 21.28 3.19
N THR A 240 -25.11 22.03 3.55
CA THR A 240 -25.16 23.49 3.37
C THR A 240 -24.70 24.28 4.59
N VAL A 241 -24.43 23.61 5.72
CA VAL A 241 -24.07 24.22 7.00
C VAL A 241 -22.71 24.91 6.86
N GLY A 242 -22.63 26.15 7.35
CA GLY A 242 -21.41 26.97 7.24
C GLY A 242 -21.16 27.56 5.84
N ARG A 243 -22.04 27.29 4.87
CA ARG A 243 -22.05 27.90 3.54
C ARG A 243 -23.26 28.82 3.41
N SER A 244 -24.25 28.44 2.60
CA SER A 244 -25.47 29.24 2.38
C SER A 244 -26.70 28.72 3.11
N GLY A 245 -26.57 27.68 3.95
CA GLY A 245 -27.69 27.07 4.66
C GLY A 245 -27.32 26.55 6.05
N ASP A 246 -28.24 25.78 6.63
CA ASP A 246 -28.18 25.24 7.99
C ASP A 246 -28.58 23.75 8.04
N THR A 247 -28.61 23.09 6.88
CA THR A 247 -29.20 21.78 6.70
C THR A 247 -28.25 20.83 5.98
N ILE A 248 -28.25 19.57 6.40
CA ILE A 248 -27.64 18.44 5.71
C ILE A 248 -28.76 17.58 5.12
N THR A 249 -28.67 17.27 3.84
CA THR A 249 -29.65 16.43 3.13
C THR A 249 -28.98 15.18 2.59
N PHE A 250 -29.56 14.03 2.91
CA PHE A 250 -29.17 12.71 2.42
C PHE A 250 -30.12 12.32 1.30
N ASN A 251 -29.61 12.19 0.08
CA ASN A 251 -30.31 11.60 -1.06
C ASN A 251 -29.81 10.16 -1.20
N VAL A 252 -30.72 9.20 -1.12
CA VAL A 252 -30.40 7.77 -1.13
C VAL A 252 -31.08 7.11 -2.31
N THR A 253 -30.31 6.36 -3.10
CA THR A 253 -30.83 5.52 -4.19
C THR A 253 -30.55 4.06 -3.85
N THR A 254 -31.60 3.25 -3.72
CA THR A 254 -31.46 1.80 -3.48
C THR A 254 -31.69 1.03 -4.77
N GLU A 255 -31.04 -0.12 -4.93
CA GLU A 255 -31.24 -1.02 -6.09
C GLU A 255 -32.63 -1.67 -6.13
N TRP A 256 -33.33 -1.69 -4.98
CA TRP A 256 -34.66 -2.26 -4.82
C TRP A 256 -35.52 -1.44 -3.86
N PRO A 257 -36.86 -1.47 -3.98
CA PRO A 257 -37.73 -0.74 -3.07
C PRO A 257 -37.58 -1.19 -1.61
N VAL A 258 -37.43 -0.21 -0.71
CA VAL A 258 -37.54 -0.42 0.74
C VAL A 258 -38.97 -0.18 1.23
N ASN A 259 -39.34 -0.86 2.33
CA ASN A 259 -40.64 -0.74 2.96
C ASN A 259 -40.89 0.72 3.35
N PRO A 260 -41.97 1.38 2.88
CA PRO A 260 -42.26 2.77 3.19
C PRO A 260 -42.41 3.09 4.68
N LEU A 261 -42.71 2.10 5.52
CA LEU A 261 -42.82 2.26 6.97
C LEU A 261 -41.48 2.06 7.69
N GLU A 262 -40.48 1.52 7.00
CA GLU A 262 -39.18 1.13 7.56
C GLU A 262 -38.01 1.60 6.67
N ALA A 263 -38.22 2.61 5.82
CA ALA A 263 -37.17 3.24 5.02
C ALA A 263 -36.29 4.12 5.93
N GLU A 264 -35.64 3.54 6.92
CA GLU A 264 -35.00 4.26 8.02
C GLU A 264 -33.57 4.70 7.67
N LEU A 265 -33.22 5.93 8.06
CA LEU A 265 -31.85 6.45 8.05
C LEU A 265 -31.50 6.92 9.46
N ARG A 266 -30.81 6.12 10.26
CA ARG A 266 -30.70 6.38 11.69
C ARG A 266 -29.56 7.36 11.97
N PHE A 267 -29.77 8.31 12.88
CA PHE A 267 -28.71 9.21 13.36
C PHE A 267 -28.35 8.88 14.81
N PHE A 268 -27.08 8.59 15.05
CA PHE A 268 -26.52 8.25 16.35
C PHE A 268 -25.65 9.39 16.85
N HIS A 269 -25.77 9.66 18.15
CA HIS A 269 -25.01 10.70 18.84
C HIS A 269 -24.45 10.21 20.19
N LEU A 270 -24.88 9.04 20.69
CA LEU A 270 -24.40 8.35 21.90
C LEU A 270 -24.37 6.82 21.64
N ASN A 271 -23.65 6.08 22.50
CA ASN A 271 -23.48 4.60 22.52
C ASN A 271 -24.73 3.71 22.28
N ALA A 272 -24.47 2.48 21.79
CA ALA A 272 -25.30 1.27 21.80
C ALA A 272 -26.78 1.45 21.44
N ALA A 273 -27.05 1.92 20.22
CA ALA A 273 -28.43 2.04 19.72
C ALA A 273 -29.32 2.97 20.57
N ILE A 274 -28.75 3.88 21.37
CA ILE A 274 -29.50 4.98 21.99
C ILE A 274 -29.79 6.00 20.88
N TYR A 275 -30.92 5.82 20.22
CA TYR A 275 -31.39 6.67 19.14
C TYR A 275 -31.58 8.11 19.62
N ALA A 276 -30.80 9.02 19.05
CA ALA A 276 -31.06 10.44 19.21
C ALA A 276 -32.16 10.91 18.24
N ASN A 277 -32.22 10.30 17.05
CA ASN A 277 -33.23 10.60 16.04
C ASN A 277 -33.41 9.42 15.04
N ASN A 278 -34.34 8.49 15.32
CA ASN A 278 -34.80 7.52 14.32
C ASN A 278 -35.88 8.16 13.44
N GLY A 279 -35.78 8.00 12.13
CA GLY A 279 -36.75 8.56 11.20
C GLY A 279 -36.70 7.91 9.82
N ILE A 280 -37.82 8.07 9.12
CA ILE A 280 -38.07 7.46 7.83
C ILE A 280 -37.70 8.47 6.73
N MET A 281 -37.05 7.99 5.67
CA MET A 281 -36.77 8.77 4.48
C MET A 281 -38.05 8.98 3.66
N THR A 282 -38.17 10.13 3.03
CA THR A 282 -39.28 10.44 2.13
C THR A 282 -38.96 9.92 0.73
N ALA A 283 -39.83 9.08 0.17
CA ALA A 283 -39.68 8.64 -1.22
C ALA A 283 -39.80 9.81 -2.21
N VAL A 284 -39.04 9.77 -3.30
CA VAL A 284 -39.01 10.79 -4.36
C VAL A 284 -39.35 10.16 -5.72
N PRO A 285 -40.61 9.75 -5.97
CA PRO A 285 -40.97 8.96 -7.16
C PRO A 285 -40.78 9.69 -8.49
N SER A 286 -40.60 11.01 -8.46
CA SER A 286 -40.31 11.80 -9.65
C SER A 286 -38.93 11.53 -10.26
N LEU A 287 -38.02 10.91 -9.49
CA LEU A 287 -36.70 10.48 -9.96
C LEU A 287 -36.69 9.01 -10.42
N ASP A 288 -37.74 8.25 -10.12
CA ASP A 288 -37.81 6.83 -10.46
C ASP A 288 -38.11 6.63 -11.95
N VAL A 289 -37.37 5.72 -12.59
CA VAL A 289 -37.60 5.35 -13.98
C VAL A 289 -38.67 4.24 -14.07
N PRO A 290 -39.76 4.43 -14.85
CA PRO A 290 -40.79 3.41 -14.99
C PRO A 290 -40.23 2.09 -15.55
N GLY A 291 -40.44 1.00 -14.81
CA GLY A 291 -39.97 -0.34 -15.19
C GLY A 291 -38.64 -0.75 -14.57
N GLU A 292 -37.93 0.19 -13.93
CA GLU A 292 -36.70 -0.10 -13.19
C GLU A 292 -36.99 -0.37 -11.71
N THR A 293 -36.06 -1.07 -11.05
CA THR A 293 -36.14 -1.45 -9.64
C THR A 293 -35.58 -0.39 -8.71
N ARG A 294 -34.68 0.48 -9.22
CA ARG A 294 -34.07 1.55 -8.45
C ARG A 294 -35.10 2.54 -7.91
N ARG A 295 -34.93 2.95 -6.64
CA ARG A 295 -35.83 3.87 -5.94
C ARG A 295 -35.06 4.96 -5.23
N HIS A 296 -35.62 6.17 -5.26
CA HIS A 296 -34.99 7.36 -4.68
C HIS A 296 -35.70 7.82 -3.42
N TYR A 297 -34.92 8.21 -2.43
CA TYR A 297 -35.37 8.65 -1.11
C TYR A 297 -34.56 9.86 -0.66
N THR A 298 -35.13 10.67 0.23
CA THR A 298 -34.44 11.81 0.82
C THR A 298 -34.76 12.00 2.28
N ARG A 299 -33.80 12.49 3.05
CA ARG A 299 -34.00 12.93 4.44
C ARG A 299 -33.02 14.03 4.79
N SER A 300 -33.48 15.01 5.56
CA SER A 300 -32.63 16.11 6.04
C SER A 300 -32.52 16.17 7.56
N ALA A 301 -31.45 16.77 8.04
CA ALA A 301 -31.20 17.12 9.44
C ALA A 301 -30.62 18.54 9.55
N ASN A 302 -31.04 19.29 10.55
CA ASN A 302 -30.58 20.67 10.81
C ASN A 302 -30.40 20.96 12.31
N PHE A 303 -30.43 19.93 13.17
CA PHE A 303 -30.37 20.07 14.62
C PHE A 303 -29.47 19.00 15.24
N ASN A 304 -28.62 19.43 16.19
CA ASN A 304 -27.77 18.57 16.98
C ASN A 304 -28.42 18.29 18.36
N PRO A 305 -28.90 17.04 18.61
CA PRO A 305 -29.57 16.69 19.85
C PRO A 305 -28.65 16.66 21.08
N LEU A 306 -27.32 16.57 20.92
CA LEU A 306 -26.38 16.59 22.05
C LEU A 306 -26.20 17.99 22.63
N THR A 307 -26.10 18.98 21.74
CA THR A 307 -25.88 20.38 22.12
C THR A 307 -27.19 21.11 22.33
N GLY A 308 -28.29 20.60 21.77
CA GLY A 308 -29.59 21.28 21.79
C GLY A 308 -29.65 22.49 20.85
N MET A 309 -28.75 22.56 19.86
CA MET A 309 -28.55 23.69 18.96
C MET A 309 -28.75 23.27 17.49
N PRO A 310 -28.99 24.23 16.56
CA PRO A 310 -28.86 23.96 15.13
C PRO A 310 -27.47 23.38 14.80
N LEU A 311 -27.39 22.57 13.73
CA LEU A 311 -26.11 22.00 13.29
C LEU A 311 -25.07 23.10 13.01
N GLN A 312 -23.84 22.85 13.42
CA GLN A 312 -22.69 23.74 13.22
C GLN A 312 -21.56 22.98 12.53
N VAL A 313 -20.70 23.70 11.82
CA VAL A 313 -19.45 23.13 11.28
C VAL A 313 -18.65 22.50 12.41
N GLY A 314 -18.18 21.27 12.19
CA GLY A 314 -17.47 20.45 13.18
C GLY A 314 -18.37 19.57 14.05
N ASP A 315 -19.71 19.69 13.95
CA ASP A 315 -20.60 18.72 14.57
C ASP A 315 -20.35 17.32 13.99
N ARG A 316 -20.46 16.30 14.83
CA ARG A 316 -20.28 14.89 14.46
C ARG A 316 -21.62 14.20 14.42
N MET A 317 -21.88 13.52 13.32
CA MET A 317 -23.12 12.81 13.08
C MET A 317 -22.79 11.41 12.55
N GLU A 318 -22.98 10.41 13.40
CA GLU A 318 -22.96 9.02 12.93
C GLU A 318 -24.32 8.68 12.33
N PHE A 319 -24.32 7.98 11.19
CA PHE A 319 -25.54 7.52 10.56
C PHE A 319 -25.43 6.07 10.07
N GLU A 320 -26.58 5.42 9.90
CA GLU A 320 -26.69 4.06 9.35
C GLU A 320 -27.96 3.97 8.49
N LEU A 321 -27.84 3.44 7.28
CA LEU A 321 -28.97 3.20 6.39
C LEU A 321 -29.58 1.83 6.68
N SER A 322 -30.87 1.75 6.97
CA SER A 322 -31.54 0.44 7.06
C SER A 322 -32.20 0.08 5.74
N GLN A 323 -31.85 -1.08 5.20
CA GLN A 323 -32.34 -1.59 3.91
C GLN A 323 -33.38 -2.69 4.14
N PHE A 324 -34.54 -2.30 4.68
CA PHE A 324 -35.69 -3.20 4.80
C PHE A 324 -36.40 -3.33 3.44
N LEU A 325 -35.93 -4.26 2.62
CA LEU A 325 -36.41 -4.50 1.25
C LEU A 325 -37.86 -4.99 1.23
N THR A 326 -38.60 -4.66 0.16
CA THR A 326 -39.98 -5.13 -0.02
C THR A 326 -40.04 -6.33 -0.96
N GLY A 327 -40.24 -7.53 -0.42
CA GLY A 327 -40.50 -8.74 -1.19
C GLY A 327 -39.37 -9.06 -2.17
N THR A 328 -38.13 -9.06 -1.68
CA THR A 328 -36.95 -9.32 -2.53
C THR A 328 -37.02 -10.73 -3.14
N PRO A 329 -36.54 -10.94 -4.38
CA PRO A 329 -36.57 -12.25 -5.02
C PRO A 329 -35.81 -13.33 -4.25
N ASN A 330 -34.66 -12.97 -3.67
CA ASN A 330 -33.71 -13.89 -3.03
C ASN A 330 -33.23 -13.34 -1.68
N GLY A 331 -32.92 -14.24 -0.75
CA GLY A 331 -32.54 -13.93 0.64
C GLY A 331 -33.69 -13.34 1.46
N ARG A 332 -33.37 -12.65 2.56
CA ARG A 332 -34.39 -12.03 3.45
C ARG A 332 -34.62 -10.55 3.12
N ASP A 333 -35.67 -9.98 3.70
CA ASP A 333 -36.07 -8.59 3.48
C ASP A 333 -35.36 -7.59 4.43
N ASN A 334 -35.03 -7.99 5.66
CA ASN A 334 -34.59 -7.06 6.71
C ASN A 334 -33.07 -6.99 6.89
N TYR A 335 -32.48 -5.82 6.63
CA TYR A 335 -31.06 -5.55 6.81
C TYR A 335 -30.77 -4.16 7.38
N TYR A 336 -29.66 -4.08 8.10
CA TYR A 336 -29.03 -2.84 8.52
C TYR A 336 -27.95 -2.42 7.52
N GLY A 337 -27.32 -1.29 7.74
CA GLY A 337 -26.27 -0.76 6.88
C GLY A 337 -24.96 -0.61 7.64
N THR A 338 -24.05 0.15 7.06
CA THR A 338 -22.78 0.47 7.70
C THR A 338 -22.93 1.70 8.61
N ALA A 339 -22.39 1.63 9.83
CA ALA A 339 -22.27 2.82 10.68
C ALA A 339 -21.15 3.74 10.16
N ILE A 340 -21.51 4.92 9.70
CA ILE A 340 -20.61 5.88 9.06
C ILE A 340 -20.60 7.18 9.85
N LEU A 341 -19.42 7.77 10.07
CA LEU A 341 -19.29 9.08 10.70
C LEU A 341 -19.17 10.18 9.64
N TYR A 342 -20.05 11.16 9.73
CA TYR A 342 -20.00 12.42 8.98
C TYR A 342 -19.63 13.57 9.93
N VAL A 343 -18.66 14.38 9.55
CA VAL A 343 -18.29 15.63 10.23
C VAL A 343 -18.81 16.80 9.41
N VAL A 344 -19.68 17.61 10.00
CA VAL A 344 -20.33 18.74 9.33
C VAL A 344 -19.29 19.72 8.81
N GLY A 345 -19.32 20.02 7.51
CA GLY A 345 -18.38 20.87 6.81
C GLY A 345 -17.07 20.19 6.39
N GLU A 346 -16.82 18.94 6.78
CA GLU A 346 -15.60 18.18 6.46
C GLU A 346 -15.88 16.95 5.59
N GLY A 347 -16.96 16.19 5.86
CA GLY A 347 -17.33 15.01 5.08
C GLY A 347 -17.31 13.71 5.87
N VAL A 348 -17.24 12.58 5.14
CA VAL A 348 -17.16 11.23 5.73
C VAL A 348 -15.74 10.93 6.18
N VAL A 349 -15.59 10.37 7.37
CA VAL A 349 -14.28 10.00 7.94
C VAL A 349 -14.30 8.60 8.58
N PRO A 350 -13.18 7.85 8.51
CA PRO A 350 -12.97 6.69 9.36
C PRO A 350 -13.07 7.10 10.82
N TRP A 351 -13.60 6.21 11.67
CA TRP A 351 -13.93 6.59 13.04
C TRP A 351 -13.59 5.52 14.09
N GLU A 352 -13.50 5.97 15.33
CA GLU A 352 -13.42 5.14 16.53
C GLU A 352 -14.32 5.68 17.66
N ALA A 353 -14.62 4.86 18.64
CA ALA A 353 -15.46 5.15 19.77
C ALA A 353 -14.60 5.57 20.96
N GLN A 354 -14.89 6.73 21.55
CA GLN A 354 -14.13 7.22 22.72
C GLN A 354 -15.02 7.53 23.92
N GLY A 355 -14.41 7.37 25.10
CA GLY A 355 -15.02 7.67 26.39
C GLY A 355 -16.06 6.63 26.85
N ALA A 356 -16.57 6.81 28.07
CA ALA A 356 -17.55 5.89 28.67
C ALA A 356 -18.86 5.79 27.88
N ALA A 357 -19.19 6.83 27.10
CA ALA A 357 -20.36 6.88 26.23
C ALA A 357 -20.07 6.40 24.80
N GLN A 358 -18.87 5.88 24.51
CA GLN A 358 -18.42 5.35 23.21
C GLN A 358 -18.86 6.19 22.00
N ASN A 359 -18.74 7.52 22.12
CA ASN A 359 -19.12 8.45 21.05
C ASN A 359 -18.16 8.29 19.87
N SER A 360 -18.66 8.44 18.65
CA SER A 360 -17.84 8.36 17.43
C SER A 360 -16.97 9.61 17.29
N PHE A 361 -15.67 9.42 17.22
CA PHE A 361 -14.67 10.42 16.89
C PHE A 361 -13.96 10.02 15.59
N PRO A 362 -13.50 10.97 14.78
CA PRO A 362 -12.62 10.66 13.66
C PRO A 362 -11.42 9.86 14.15
N LEU A 363 -11.05 8.81 13.41
CA LEU A 363 -9.89 7.99 13.71
C LEU A 363 -8.63 8.88 13.70
N PRO A 364 -7.68 8.72 14.64
CA PRO A 364 -6.42 9.46 14.63
C PRO A 364 -5.68 9.27 13.30
N VAL A 365 -4.95 10.29 12.84
CA VAL A 365 -4.22 10.24 11.55
C VAL A 365 -3.23 9.08 11.51
N ALA A 366 -2.50 8.83 12.61
CA ALA A 366 -1.59 7.69 12.73
C ALA A 366 -2.28 6.30 12.61
N GLY A 367 -3.60 6.24 12.80
CA GLY A 367 -4.41 5.04 12.58
C GLY A 367 -4.84 4.83 11.13
N ARG A 368 -4.77 5.87 10.28
CA ARG A 368 -5.32 5.90 8.91
C ARG A 368 -4.31 5.39 7.87
N ILE A 369 -3.87 4.14 8.02
CA ILE A 369 -2.82 3.57 7.16
C ILE A 369 -3.23 3.36 5.69
N GLY A 370 -4.53 3.38 5.37
CA GLY A 370 -5.06 3.44 3.99
C GLY A 370 -5.60 4.82 3.59
N GLY A 371 -5.23 5.89 4.30
CA GLY A 371 -5.82 7.22 4.11
C GLY A 371 -7.31 7.23 4.43
N GLY A 372 -8.10 7.91 3.60
CA GLY A 372 -9.57 7.94 3.67
C GLY A 372 -10.25 6.59 3.42
N THR A 373 -9.56 5.64 2.78
CA THR A 373 -10.07 4.26 2.58
C THR A 373 -9.83 3.35 3.78
N THR A 374 -9.24 3.87 4.86
CA THR A 374 -9.10 3.15 6.11
C THR A 374 -10.48 2.83 6.67
N LEU A 375 -10.71 1.57 7.00
CA LEU A 375 -11.89 1.10 7.71
C LEU A 375 -11.88 1.61 9.15
N SER A 376 -13.03 2.03 9.63
CA SER A 376 -13.23 2.35 11.04
C SER A 376 -12.77 1.21 11.96
N TYR A 377 -12.43 1.58 13.20
CA TYR A 377 -12.02 0.61 14.20
C TYR A 377 -13.06 -0.50 14.34
N GLN A 378 -12.60 -1.74 14.48
CA GLN A 378 -13.48 -2.89 14.54
C GLN A 378 -14.00 -3.14 15.96
N TYR A 379 -15.30 -2.98 16.16
CA TYR A 379 -15.95 -3.21 17.45
C TYR A 379 -16.62 -4.59 17.57
N SER A 380 -16.77 -5.32 16.47
CA SER A 380 -17.37 -6.65 16.45
C SER A 380 -16.45 -7.77 16.94
N ASP A 381 -15.14 -7.48 17.09
CA ASP A 381 -14.09 -8.45 17.43
C ASP A 381 -14.11 -9.68 16.51
N GLU A 382 -14.47 -9.47 15.24
CA GLU A 382 -14.60 -10.52 14.22
C GLU A 382 -13.22 -10.85 13.64
N PRO A 383 -12.62 -11.99 14.00
CA PRO A 383 -11.18 -12.18 13.85
C PRO A 383 -10.74 -12.41 12.40
N ASP A 384 -11.65 -12.75 11.49
CA ASP A 384 -11.31 -13.36 10.21
C ASP A 384 -11.75 -12.54 8.97
N ASN A 385 -12.74 -11.65 9.10
CA ASN A 385 -13.31 -10.89 7.98
C ASN A 385 -12.66 -9.51 7.77
N HIS A 386 -11.40 -9.34 8.20
CA HIS A 386 -10.70 -8.07 8.12
C HIS A 386 -10.41 -7.61 6.68
N PHE A 387 -10.13 -8.54 5.77
CA PHE A 387 -9.58 -8.26 4.44
C PHE A 387 -10.61 -8.29 3.30
N ILE A 388 -11.89 -8.35 3.62
CA ILE A 388 -12.99 -8.51 2.65
C ILE A 388 -13.99 -7.35 2.69
N GLN A 389 -13.63 -6.21 3.30
CA GLN A 389 -14.57 -5.11 3.53
C GLN A 389 -14.46 -4.01 2.47
N MET A 390 -15.60 -3.37 2.20
CA MET A 390 -15.67 -2.12 1.45
C MET A 390 -15.23 -0.96 2.35
N PRO A 391 -14.43 0.00 1.85
CA PRO A 391 -14.13 1.22 2.58
C PRO A 391 -15.39 2.08 2.76
N THR A 392 -15.49 2.83 3.86
CA THR A 392 -16.69 3.63 4.17
C THR A 392 -16.87 4.85 3.26
N ASN A 393 -15.84 5.23 2.51
CA ASN A 393 -15.86 6.29 1.51
C ASN A 393 -15.91 5.74 0.08
N LEU A 394 -16.24 4.45 -0.11
CA LEU A 394 -16.41 3.87 -1.46
C LEU A 394 -17.39 4.71 -2.27
N SER A 395 -17.03 5.07 -3.50
CA SER A 395 -17.85 5.91 -4.38
C SER A 395 -19.22 5.30 -4.60
N ASN A 396 -20.24 6.15 -4.74
CA ASN A 396 -21.61 5.70 -4.95
C ASN A 396 -21.74 4.84 -6.22
N ILE A 397 -20.96 5.12 -7.27
CA ILE A 397 -20.98 4.33 -8.51
C ILE A 397 -20.26 2.97 -8.40
N ASN A 398 -19.43 2.78 -7.36
CA ASN A 398 -18.58 1.59 -7.20
C ASN A 398 -19.16 0.55 -6.23
N GLY A 399 -20.23 0.87 -5.48
CA GLY A 399 -20.87 -0.07 -4.55
C GLY A 399 -21.34 -1.38 -5.20
N GLN A 400 -22.11 -1.26 -6.28
CA GLN A 400 -22.58 -2.45 -7.02
C GLN A 400 -21.45 -3.16 -7.76
N VAL A 401 -20.52 -2.40 -8.34
CA VAL A 401 -19.32 -2.92 -9.01
C VAL A 401 -18.49 -3.79 -8.06
N PHE A 402 -18.27 -3.32 -6.83
CA PHE A 402 -17.52 -4.04 -5.82
C PHE A 402 -18.15 -5.39 -5.47
N VAL A 403 -19.46 -5.42 -5.19
CA VAL A 403 -20.14 -6.67 -4.80
C VAL A 403 -20.25 -7.66 -5.96
N GLU A 404 -20.41 -7.18 -7.19
CA GLU A 404 -20.40 -8.06 -8.36
C GLU A 404 -18.99 -8.58 -8.67
N GLY A 405 -17.95 -7.76 -8.45
CA GLY A 405 -16.55 -8.20 -8.54
C GLY A 405 -16.20 -9.26 -7.49
N ARG A 406 -16.68 -9.06 -6.25
CA ARG A 406 -16.59 -10.06 -5.20
C ARG A 406 -17.30 -11.36 -5.58
N ARG A 407 -18.47 -11.29 -6.22
CA ARG A 407 -19.16 -12.50 -6.74
C ARG A 407 -18.26 -13.28 -7.70
N VAL A 408 -17.60 -12.60 -8.64
CA VAL A 408 -16.62 -13.24 -9.56
C VAL A 408 -15.48 -13.89 -8.77
N HIS A 409 -14.91 -13.19 -7.79
CA HIS A 409 -13.80 -13.69 -6.96
C HIS A 409 -14.13 -15.01 -6.23
N HIS A 410 -15.39 -15.15 -5.80
CA HIS A 410 -15.90 -16.30 -5.05
C HIS A 410 -16.50 -17.42 -5.93
N THR A 411 -16.55 -17.24 -7.25
CA THR A 411 -17.14 -18.21 -8.18
C THR A 411 -16.13 -19.31 -8.54
N ASP A 412 -16.56 -20.57 -8.48
CA ASP A 412 -15.88 -21.71 -9.09
C ASP A 412 -16.07 -21.65 -10.62
N PHE A 413 -14.98 -21.47 -11.37
CA PHE A 413 -15.04 -21.34 -12.83
C PHE A 413 -15.38 -22.66 -13.55
N GLY A 414 -15.47 -23.78 -12.83
CA GLY A 414 -15.82 -25.08 -13.40
C GLY A 414 -17.32 -25.33 -13.42
N ASP A 415 -18.03 -24.98 -12.35
CA ASP A 415 -19.48 -25.23 -12.24
C ASP A 415 -20.33 -23.99 -11.91
N GLY A 416 -19.69 -22.84 -11.67
CA GLY A 416 -20.32 -21.57 -11.35
C GLY A 416 -20.77 -21.45 -9.89
N THR A 417 -20.55 -22.45 -9.02
CA THR A 417 -20.96 -22.38 -7.62
C THR A 417 -20.12 -21.37 -6.81
N HIS A 418 -20.61 -20.97 -5.64
CA HIS A 418 -19.92 -20.03 -4.76
C HIS A 418 -19.48 -20.74 -3.47
N ASN A 419 -18.30 -20.42 -2.94
CA ASN A 419 -17.76 -21.07 -1.73
C ASN A 419 -18.35 -20.57 -0.40
N GLU A 420 -19.16 -19.52 -0.42
CA GLU A 420 -19.52 -18.75 0.78
C GLU A 420 -20.78 -19.26 1.48
N ALA A 421 -21.84 -19.49 0.71
CA ALA A 421 -23.13 -19.90 1.23
C ALA A 421 -23.82 -20.86 0.24
N PRO A 422 -24.41 -21.97 0.71
CA PRO A 422 -25.06 -22.94 -0.17
C PRO A 422 -26.31 -22.40 -0.86
N ASP A 423 -26.91 -21.34 -0.30
CA ASP A 423 -28.09 -20.69 -0.89
C ASP A 423 -27.72 -19.84 -2.13
N ASN A 424 -26.46 -19.46 -2.29
CA ASN A 424 -26.01 -18.65 -3.43
C ASN A 424 -26.09 -19.47 -4.73
N ASP A 425 -27.01 -19.09 -5.61
CA ASP A 425 -27.21 -19.76 -6.90
C ASP A 425 -25.92 -19.77 -7.74
N PRO A 426 -25.64 -20.85 -8.50
CA PRO A 426 -24.52 -20.87 -9.44
C PRO A 426 -24.58 -19.71 -10.42
N PHE A 427 -23.43 -19.19 -10.83
CA PHE A 427 -23.28 -18.14 -11.83
C PHE A 427 -22.99 -18.77 -13.21
N PRO A 428 -24.02 -19.03 -14.05
CA PRO A 428 -23.85 -19.92 -15.20
C PRO A 428 -22.95 -19.32 -16.29
N VAL A 429 -22.77 -18.00 -16.30
CA VAL A 429 -21.90 -17.29 -17.25
C VAL A 429 -20.43 -17.62 -17.02
N LEU A 430 -20.03 -17.95 -15.78
CA LEU A 430 -18.65 -18.31 -15.44
C LEU A 430 -18.43 -19.82 -15.33
N ALA A 431 -19.49 -20.62 -15.44
CA ALA A 431 -19.39 -22.07 -15.39
C ALA A 431 -18.74 -22.64 -16.66
N GLY A 432 -17.87 -23.63 -16.49
CA GLY A 432 -17.19 -24.32 -17.58
C GLY A 432 -16.08 -23.52 -18.27
N LEU A 433 -15.59 -22.45 -17.63
CA LEU A 433 -14.49 -21.62 -18.13
C LEU A 433 -13.11 -22.12 -17.69
N LEU A 434 -13.01 -23.12 -16.80
CA LEU A 434 -11.71 -23.68 -16.43
C LEU A 434 -10.94 -24.15 -17.66
N GLY A 435 -9.65 -23.79 -17.69
CA GLY A 435 -8.73 -24.21 -18.74
C GLY A 435 -8.51 -25.72 -18.77
N SER A 436 -7.77 -26.17 -19.79
CA SER A 436 -7.41 -27.59 -19.91
C SER A 436 -6.57 -28.05 -18.72
N ASN A 437 -5.68 -27.18 -18.24
CA ASN A 437 -4.87 -27.33 -17.03
C ASN A 437 -5.02 -26.08 -16.17
N TYR A 438 -4.92 -26.23 -14.85
CA TYR A 438 -5.05 -25.15 -13.87
C TYR A 438 -4.45 -25.56 -12.51
N VAL A 439 -4.27 -24.60 -11.61
CA VAL A 439 -3.86 -24.80 -10.21
C VAL A 439 -5.07 -24.96 -9.30
N ASN A 440 -6.04 -24.06 -9.42
CA ASN A 440 -7.24 -24.08 -8.58
C ASN A 440 -8.46 -23.53 -9.34
N ARG A 441 -9.65 -23.69 -8.76
CA ARG A 441 -10.92 -23.48 -9.46
C ARG A 441 -11.56 -22.12 -9.24
N SER A 442 -11.08 -21.35 -8.25
CA SER A 442 -11.56 -20.01 -7.93
C SER A 442 -10.44 -19.17 -7.29
N CYS A 443 -10.57 -17.85 -7.33
CA CYS A 443 -9.58 -16.95 -6.74
C CYS A 443 -9.47 -17.16 -5.22
N VAL A 444 -10.61 -17.27 -4.54
CA VAL A 444 -10.69 -17.45 -3.09
C VAL A 444 -10.16 -18.80 -2.60
N ALA A 445 -10.07 -19.82 -3.46
CA ALA A 445 -9.49 -21.11 -3.08
C ALA A 445 -7.98 -21.00 -2.76
N CYS A 446 -7.29 -20.04 -3.39
CA CYS A 446 -5.91 -19.67 -3.05
C CYS A 446 -5.86 -18.53 -2.01
N HIS A 447 -6.78 -17.56 -2.12
CA HIS A 447 -6.84 -16.37 -1.27
C HIS A 447 -8.00 -16.45 -0.28
N GLU A 448 -7.97 -17.41 0.64
CA GLU A 448 -9.07 -17.58 1.61
C GLU A 448 -9.30 -16.28 2.38
N ARG A 449 -10.54 -15.75 2.34
CA ARG A 449 -10.92 -14.45 2.91
C ARG A 449 -10.00 -13.28 2.46
N ASN A 450 -9.48 -13.31 1.24
CA ASN A 450 -8.47 -12.39 0.71
C ASN A 450 -7.14 -12.38 1.52
N GLY A 451 -6.96 -13.36 2.41
CA GLY A 451 -5.78 -13.53 3.23
C GLY A 451 -4.65 -14.26 2.50
N ARG A 452 -3.54 -14.35 3.21
CA ARG A 452 -2.39 -15.15 2.79
C ARG A 452 -2.70 -16.63 3.00
N ALA A 453 -2.26 -17.49 2.08
CA ALA A 453 -2.38 -18.94 2.28
C ALA A 453 -1.38 -19.47 3.32
N LEU A 454 -1.60 -20.71 3.78
CA LEU A 454 -0.70 -21.41 4.69
C LEU A 454 -0.06 -22.62 3.98
N PRO A 455 1.20 -22.99 4.31
CA PRO A 455 1.76 -24.27 3.88
C PRO A 455 0.87 -25.42 4.33
N PRO A 456 0.51 -26.37 3.45
CA PRO A 456 -0.23 -27.54 3.86
C PRO A 456 0.67 -28.49 4.66
N ALA A 457 0.08 -29.57 5.18
CA ALA A 457 0.84 -30.62 5.84
C ALA A 457 1.86 -31.25 4.86
N VAL A 458 2.96 -31.78 5.40
CA VAL A 458 3.98 -32.49 4.62
C VAL A 458 3.36 -33.63 3.80
N ASN A 459 3.80 -33.78 2.55
CA ASN A 459 3.25 -34.71 1.54
C ASN A 459 1.79 -34.43 1.12
N GLN A 460 1.31 -33.21 1.29
CA GLN A 460 0.09 -32.73 0.64
C GLN A 460 0.43 -31.81 -0.53
N ASP A 461 -0.46 -31.76 -1.53
CA ASP A 461 -0.29 -30.94 -2.72
C ASP A 461 -0.38 -29.44 -2.39
N LEU A 462 0.50 -28.65 -3.02
CA LEU A 462 0.60 -27.21 -2.84
C LEU A 462 -0.46 -26.44 -3.66
N ASN A 463 -1.75 -26.71 -3.41
CA ASN A 463 -2.87 -26.16 -4.20
C ASN A 463 -3.18 -24.67 -3.95
N GLN A 464 -2.48 -24.03 -3.00
CA GLN A 464 -2.55 -22.59 -2.73
C GLN A 464 -1.21 -21.88 -3.03
N TYR A 465 -0.37 -22.54 -3.82
CA TYR A 465 0.90 -22.03 -4.31
C TYR A 465 0.82 -21.94 -5.82
N VAL A 466 1.51 -20.96 -6.36
CA VAL A 466 1.92 -20.94 -7.76
C VAL A 466 3.36 -21.42 -7.82
N VAL A 467 3.62 -22.48 -8.60
CA VAL A 467 4.99 -22.93 -8.87
C VAL A 467 5.39 -22.44 -10.25
N SER A 468 6.02 -21.27 -10.28
CA SER A 468 6.58 -20.71 -11.51
C SER A 468 7.77 -21.53 -11.96
N VAL A 469 7.89 -21.79 -13.26
CA VAL A 469 8.92 -22.64 -13.87
C VAL A 469 9.49 -21.97 -15.12
N SER A 470 10.74 -22.30 -15.45
CA SER A 470 11.41 -21.77 -16.64
C SER A 470 12.41 -22.77 -17.21
N ASP A 471 12.77 -22.57 -18.47
CA ASP A 471 13.99 -23.14 -19.04
C ASP A 471 15.25 -22.43 -18.49
N PRO A 472 16.48 -22.88 -18.86
CA PRO A 472 17.72 -22.23 -18.43
C PRO A 472 17.95 -20.81 -18.98
N ASP A 473 17.20 -20.40 -20.02
CA ASP A 473 17.29 -19.09 -20.65
C ASP A 473 16.19 -18.13 -20.14
N GLY A 474 15.38 -18.57 -19.17
CA GLY A 474 14.29 -17.79 -18.58
C GLY A 474 13.01 -17.71 -19.42
N ASN A 475 12.87 -18.56 -20.43
CA ASN A 475 11.62 -18.72 -21.18
C ASN A 475 10.70 -19.75 -20.50
N PRO A 476 9.41 -19.83 -20.87
CA PRO A 476 8.54 -20.90 -20.42
C PRO A 476 9.16 -22.28 -20.66
N ASP A 477 9.11 -23.16 -19.65
CA ASP A 477 9.58 -24.53 -19.75
C ASP A 477 8.86 -25.25 -20.89
N ALA A 478 9.62 -26.00 -21.70
CA ALA A 478 9.08 -26.63 -22.89
C ALA A 478 7.94 -27.63 -22.60
N MET A 479 7.93 -28.27 -21.43
CA MET A 479 6.99 -29.31 -21.05
C MET A 479 5.92 -28.85 -20.06
N LEU A 480 6.12 -27.70 -19.40
CA LEU A 480 5.26 -27.20 -18.32
C LEU A 480 4.72 -25.77 -18.56
N GLY A 481 5.23 -25.02 -19.53
CA GLY A 481 4.87 -23.60 -19.67
C GLY A 481 5.57 -22.75 -18.61
N SER A 482 4.90 -21.72 -18.12
CA SER A 482 5.45 -20.74 -17.17
C SER A 482 5.07 -21.07 -15.72
N VAL A 483 4.02 -21.86 -15.53
CA VAL A 483 3.49 -22.30 -14.23
C VAL A 483 3.16 -23.78 -14.30
N LEU A 484 3.60 -24.57 -13.32
CA LEU A 484 3.17 -25.96 -13.20
C LEU A 484 1.72 -26.03 -12.75
N GLN A 485 0.86 -26.61 -13.59
CA GLN A 485 -0.59 -26.73 -13.38
C GLN A 485 -1.00 -28.17 -12.99
N PRO A 486 -1.26 -28.44 -11.69
CA PRO A 486 -1.44 -29.78 -11.16
C PRO A 486 -2.81 -30.42 -11.42
N LEU A 487 -3.80 -29.64 -11.84
CA LEU A 487 -5.15 -30.11 -12.13
C LEU A 487 -5.45 -29.98 -13.63
N SER A 488 -6.38 -30.83 -14.10
CA SER A 488 -6.79 -30.84 -15.50
C SER A 488 -8.28 -31.09 -15.64
N THR A 489 -8.93 -30.40 -16.57
CA THR A 489 -10.33 -30.69 -16.97
C THR A 489 -10.41 -31.85 -17.96
N SER A 490 -9.31 -32.18 -18.65
CA SER A 490 -9.28 -33.28 -19.61
C SER A 490 -7.88 -33.93 -19.72
N GLY A 491 -7.82 -35.23 -19.45
CA GLY A 491 -6.57 -35.99 -19.57
C GLY A 491 -5.76 -36.04 -18.27
N ALA A 492 -4.43 -36.05 -18.41
CA ALA A 492 -3.49 -36.04 -17.30
C ALA A 492 -3.00 -34.61 -17.05
N SER A 493 -2.87 -34.22 -15.80
CA SER A 493 -2.22 -32.97 -15.43
C SER A 493 -0.71 -33.04 -15.64
N GLU A 494 -0.05 -31.90 -15.47
CA GLU A 494 1.40 -31.75 -15.68
C GLU A 494 2.24 -32.39 -14.58
N GLY A 495 1.63 -32.61 -13.42
CA GLY A 495 2.32 -33.09 -12.24
C GLY A 495 1.68 -32.59 -10.96
N SER A 496 2.43 -32.63 -9.87
CA SER A 496 2.05 -32.05 -8.59
C SER A 496 3.32 -31.71 -7.83
N VAL A 497 3.22 -30.77 -6.90
CA VAL A 497 4.33 -30.34 -6.04
C VAL A 497 3.90 -30.45 -4.59
N GLN A 498 4.79 -31.00 -3.77
CA GLN A 498 4.57 -31.20 -2.35
C GLN A 498 5.80 -30.77 -1.56
N ILE A 499 5.63 -30.33 -0.32
CA ILE A 499 6.72 -30.24 0.66
C ILE A 499 6.89 -31.65 1.26
N SER A 500 7.97 -32.34 0.92
CA SER A 500 8.26 -33.70 1.39
C SER A 500 8.84 -33.74 2.81
N SER A 501 9.53 -32.67 3.19
CA SER A 501 10.16 -32.49 4.49
C SER A 501 10.60 -31.03 4.65
N TRP A 502 10.96 -30.66 5.87
CA TRP A 502 11.60 -29.38 6.17
C TRP A 502 13.05 -29.63 6.57
N THR A 503 13.97 -28.77 6.13
CA THR A 503 15.35 -28.74 6.60
C THR A 503 15.47 -27.70 7.70
N ASP A 504 15.72 -28.11 8.94
CA ASP A 504 15.95 -27.20 10.06
C ASP A 504 17.42 -26.78 10.17
N SER A 505 17.66 -25.49 10.37
CA SER A 505 18.99 -24.92 10.61
C SER A 505 18.86 -23.69 11.51
N GLY A 506 19.56 -23.68 12.66
CA GLY A 506 19.58 -22.53 13.56
C GLY A 506 18.21 -22.15 14.16
N GLY A 507 17.25 -23.07 14.21
CA GLY A 507 15.87 -22.79 14.62
C GLY A 507 14.96 -22.28 13.49
N LEU A 508 15.51 -22.00 12.31
CA LEU A 508 14.78 -21.72 11.09
C LEU A 508 14.58 -22.99 10.26
N ARG A 509 13.66 -22.97 9.29
CA ARG A 509 13.38 -24.11 8.39
C ARG A 509 13.27 -23.68 6.93
N SER A 510 13.67 -24.53 6.00
CA SER A 510 13.41 -24.37 4.56
C SER A 510 12.68 -25.60 3.97
N PRO A 511 11.81 -25.42 2.97
CA PRO A 511 11.05 -26.53 2.40
C PRO A 511 11.90 -27.39 1.45
N ASN A 512 11.69 -28.72 1.49
CA ASN A 512 12.22 -29.64 0.48
C ASN A 512 11.09 -30.10 -0.44
N PHE A 513 11.06 -29.59 -1.66
CA PHE A 513 10.02 -29.91 -2.64
C PHE A 513 10.24 -31.25 -3.34
N THR A 514 9.15 -31.95 -3.60
CA THR A 514 9.11 -33.13 -4.46
C THR A 514 8.06 -32.97 -5.53
N PHE A 515 8.39 -33.40 -6.74
CA PHE A 515 7.54 -33.29 -7.92
C PHE A 515 7.08 -34.68 -8.38
N SER A 516 5.81 -34.79 -8.77
CA SER A 516 5.34 -35.90 -9.61
C SER A 516 5.24 -35.45 -11.06
N GLY A 517 5.43 -36.34 -12.03
CA GLY A 517 5.42 -35.97 -13.44
C GLY A 517 6.75 -35.39 -13.90
N THR A 518 6.74 -34.31 -14.68
CA THR A 518 7.94 -33.61 -15.11
C THR A 518 8.46 -32.72 -13.98
N ALA A 519 9.64 -33.02 -13.45
CA ALA A 519 10.28 -32.17 -12.46
C ALA A 519 10.99 -31.00 -13.17
N PRO A 520 10.64 -29.73 -12.87
CA PRO A 520 11.32 -28.58 -13.44
C PRO A 520 12.75 -28.48 -12.90
N THR A 521 13.67 -28.00 -13.74
CA THR A 521 15.05 -27.73 -13.29
C THR A 521 15.12 -26.41 -12.51
N ASN A 522 14.40 -25.39 -13.00
CA ASN A 522 14.36 -24.04 -12.45
C ASN A 522 12.93 -23.74 -12.01
N PHE A 523 12.72 -23.41 -10.74
CA PHE A 523 11.39 -23.12 -10.22
C PHE A 523 11.39 -22.17 -9.02
N SER A 524 10.23 -21.57 -8.77
CA SER A 524 9.94 -20.74 -7.59
C SER A 524 8.57 -21.13 -7.04
N ALA A 525 8.53 -21.66 -5.81
CA ALA A 525 7.27 -21.96 -5.13
C ALA A 525 6.79 -20.71 -4.39
N ARG A 526 5.64 -20.18 -4.81
CA ARG A 526 5.12 -18.88 -4.36
C ARG A 526 3.76 -19.06 -3.72
N ILE A 527 3.69 -18.90 -2.40
CA ILE A 527 2.44 -18.95 -1.62
C ILE A 527 1.56 -17.74 -1.97
N ALA A 528 0.24 -17.93 -2.00
CA ALA A 528 -0.70 -16.85 -2.28
C ALA A 528 -0.60 -15.72 -1.22
N PRO A 529 -0.34 -14.46 -1.61
CA PRO A 529 -0.31 -13.33 -0.68
C PRO A 529 -1.72 -12.84 -0.31
N GLN A 530 -1.81 -11.96 0.69
CA GLN A 530 -3.05 -11.21 0.93
C GLN A 530 -3.31 -10.17 -0.18
N LEU A 531 -4.57 -9.78 -0.38
CA LEU A 531 -5.00 -8.93 -1.51
C LEU A 531 -5.32 -7.47 -1.16
N VAL A 532 -5.31 -7.10 0.12
CA VAL A 532 -5.73 -5.75 0.56
C VAL A 532 -4.75 -4.66 0.16
N GLY A 533 -5.28 -3.50 -0.22
CA GLY A 533 -4.49 -2.29 -0.50
C GLY A 533 -3.86 -2.23 -1.88
N MET A 534 -4.11 -3.23 -2.74
CA MET A 534 -3.48 -3.29 -4.06
C MET A 534 -3.76 -2.06 -4.94
N GLY A 535 -4.97 -1.49 -4.89
CA GLY A 535 -5.29 -0.27 -5.64
C GLY A 535 -4.57 0.98 -5.12
N LEU A 536 -4.35 1.09 -3.80
CA LEU A 536 -3.56 2.18 -3.22
C LEU A 536 -2.09 2.09 -3.64
N LEU A 537 -1.53 0.87 -3.71
CA LEU A 537 -0.17 0.65 -4.22
C LEU A 537 -0.05 0.93 -5.72
N GLU A 538 -1.08 0.60 -6.50
CA GLU A 538 -1.18 0.96 -7.92
C GLU A 538 -1.13 2.47 -8.12
N ALA A 539 -1.74 3.22 -7.19
CA ALA A 539 -1.83 4.67 -7.22
C ALA A 539 -0.56 5.39 -6.72
N ILE A 540 0.49 4.70 -6.27
CA ILE A 540 1.77 5.33 -5.92
C ILE A 540 2.43 5.86 -7.21
N VAL A 541 2.88 7.12 -7.16
CA VAL A 541 3.52 7.79 -8.30
C VAL A 541 4.87 7.11 -8.58
N GLU A 542 5.13 6.78 -9.84
CA GLU A 542 6.36 6.08 -10.24
C GLU A 542 7.63 6.85 -9.89
N THR A 543 7.60 8.18 -9.93
CA THR A 543 8.75 9.03 -9.55
C THR A 543 9.13 8.86 -8.09
N ASP A 544 8.17 8.61 -7.20
CA ASP A 544 8.47 8.39 -5.77
C ASP A 544 9.24 7.08 -5.59
N LEU A 545 8.83 6.03 -6.30
CA LEU A 545 9.56 4.76 -6.31
C LEU A 545 10.93 4.87 -6.98
N GLN A 546 11.02 5.68 -8.04
CA GLN A 546 12.28 5.92 -8.73
C GLN A 546 13.28 6.66 -7.83
N ASN A 547 12.82 7.60 -7.00
CA ASN A 547 13.68 8.34 -6.07
C ASN A 547 14.19 7.46 -4.92
N LEU A 548 13.49 6.38 -4.58
CA LEU A 548 13.93 5.38 -3.61
C LEU A 548 14.89 4.35 -4.20
N ALA A 549 14.95 4.22 -5.53
CA ALA A 549 15.78 3.23 -6.18
C ALA A 549 17.25 3.70 -6.23
N ASP A 550 18.13 2.89 -5.66
CA ASP A 550 19.58 3.07 -5.70
C ASP A 550 20.28 1.77 -6.14
N PRO A 551 20.14 1.35 -7.41
CA PRO A 551 20.70 0.08 -7.89
C PRO A 551 22.23 -0.02 -7.80
N ASP A 552 22.93 1.09 -7.61
CA ASP A 552 24.39 1.18 -7.60
C ASP A 552 24.96 1.44 -6.17
N ASP A 553 24.10 1.49 -5.13
CA ASP A 553 24.48 1.74 -3.73
C ASP A 553 25.36 3.01 -3.61
N LEU A 554 24.86 4.11 -4.17
CA LEU A 554 25.58 5.37 -4.31
C LEU A 554 25.85 6.04 -2.95
N ASP A 555 25.00 5.80 -1.95
CA ASP A 555 25.19 6.27 -0.58
C ASP A 555 26.00 5.30 0.30
N SER A 556 26.28 4.09 -0.21
CA SER A 556 27.06 3.05 0.47
C SER A 556 26.45 2.59 1.80
N ASP A 557 25.12 2.63 1.93
CA ASP A 557 24.39 2.07 3.06
C ASP A 557 24.23 0.54 2.97
N GLY A 558 24.56 -0.04 1.80
CA GLY A 558 24.52 -1.48 1.52
C GLY A 558 23.17 -1.98 1.01
N ILE A 559 22.23 -1.08 0.71
CA ILE A 559 20.94 -1.33 0.09
C ILE A 559 21.02 -0.94 -1.38
N SER A 560 20.57 -1.81 -2.27
CA SER A 560 20.67 -1.62 -3.72
C SER A 560 19.31 -1.76 -4.42
N GLY A 561 18.27 -1.29 -3.73
CA GLY A 561 16.89 -1.41 -4.17
C GLY A 561 16.69 -0.88 -5.58
N ARG A 562 16.02 -1.65 -6.45
CA ARG A 562 15.81 -1.23 -7.83
C ARG A 562 14.41 -1.48 -8.37
N LEU A 563 14.00 -0.63 -9.31
CA LEU A 563 12.79 -0.82 -10.08
C LEU A 563 12.89 -2.05 -10.98
N ARG A 564 11.80 -2.84 -11.06
CA ARG A 564 11.59 -3.77 -12.18
C ARG A 564 10.80 -3.05 -13.26
N ILE A 565 11.33 -2.99 -14.48
CA ILE A 565 10.59 -2.53 -15.65
C ILE A 565 10.00 -3.73 -16.37
N VAL A 566 8.70 -3.67 -16.68
CA VAL A 566 7.94 -4.73 -17.34
C VAL A 566 7.25 -4.19 -18.60
N THR A 567 7.02 -5.04 -19.59
CA THR A 567 6.26 -4.66 -20.78
C THR A 567 4.77 -4.83 -20.53
N ASP A 568 4.00 -3.77 -20.73
CA ASP A 568 2.54 -3.81 -20.70
C ASP A 568 2.02 -4.70 -21.84
N PRO A 569 1.32 -5.81 -21.55
CA PRO A 569 0.82 -6.72 -22.58
C PRO A 569 -0.26 -6.10 -23.49
N VAL A 570 -0.88 -4.99 -23.09
CA VAL A 570 -1.93 -4.31 -23.87
C VAL A 570 -1.34 -3.24 -24.77
N THR A 571 -0.48 -2.38 -24.21
CA THR A 571 0.06 -1.21 -24.93
C THR A 571 1.43 -1.46 -25.56
N GLY A 572 2.16 -2.47 -25.10
CA GLY A 572 3.55 -2.75 -25.48
C GLY A 572 4.57 -1.81 -24.83
N GLN A 573 4.12 -0.85 -24.00
CA GLN A 573 4.98 0.15 -23.38
C GLN A 573 5.71 -0.40 -22.15
N PRO A 574 6.94 0.09 -21.86
CA PRO A 574 7.60 -0.21 -20.61
C PRO A 574 6.86 0.46 -19.44
N ARG A 575 6.67 -0.26 -18.33
CA ARG A 575 5.97 0.18 -17.13
C ARG A 575 6.77 -0.24 -15.89
N VAL A 576 6.62 0.49 -14.79
CA VAL A 576 7.14 0.04 -13.51
C VAL A 576 6.29 -1.13 -13.00
N GLY A 577 6.94 -2.25 -12.70
CA GLY A 577 6.34 -3.41 -12.07
C GLY A 577 6.04 -3.19 -10.60
N ARG A 578 4.91 -3.70 -10.11
CA ARG A 578 4.40 -3.49 -8.74
C ARG A 578 3.90 -4.76 -8.07
N PHE A 579 3.29 -5.65 -8.84
CA PHE A 579 2.54 -6.78 -8.31
C PHE A 579 3.22 -8.12 -8.58
N GLY A 580 2.85 -9.12 -7.77
CA GLY A 580 3.55 -10.39 -7.67
C GLY A 580 4.75 -10.32 -6.73
N TRP A 581 5.37 -11.48 -6.50
CA TRP A 581 6.50 -11.63 -5.57
C TRP A 581 7.79 -10.95 -6.05
N LYS A 582 7.92 -10.77 -7.36
CA LYS A 582 9.08 -10.12 -7.99
C LYS A 582 8.65 -8.94 -8.88
N ALA A 583 7.56 -8.24 -8.56
CA ALA A 583 7.08 -7.06 -9.30
C ALA A 583 6.84 -7.31 -10.82
N SER A 584 6.30 -8.47 -11.20
CA SER A 584 6.19 -8.87 -12.62
C SER A 584 4.97 -8.28 -13.37
N GLN A 585 4.04 -7.62 -12.68
CA GLN A 585 2.89 -6.94 -13.29
C GLN A 585 2.84 -5.47 -12.85
N ALA A 586 2.48 -4.57 -13.77
CA ALA A 586 2.40 -3.13 -13.48
C ALA A 586 1.08 -2.74 -12.85
N THR A 587 -0.03 -3.41 -13.20
CA THR A 587 -1.39 -3.05 -12.76
C THR A 587 -2.08 -4.18 -12.02
N VAL A 588 -3.05 -3.86 -11.16
CA VAL A 588 -3.92 -4.83 -10.48
C VAL A 588 -4.66 -5.66 -11.51
N LYS A 589 -5.18 -5.02 -12.57
CA LYS A 589 -5.88 -5.71 -13.66
C LYS A 589 -4.99 -6.68 -14.42
N GLN A 590 -3.71 -6.35 -14.64
CA GLN A 590 -2.72 -7.27 -15.21
C GLN A 590 -2.43 -8.45 -14.27
N GLN A 591 -2.31 -8.20 -12.95
CA GLN A 591 -2.15 -9.26 -11.95
C GLN A 591 -3.35 -10.21 -11.90
N VAL A 592 -4.57 -9.68 -11.93
CA VAL A 592 -5.80 -10.49 -12.00
C VAL A 592 -5.85 -11.30 -13.29
N ALA A 593 -5.52 -10.70 -14.45
CA ALA A 593 -5.50 -11.40 -15.72
C ALA A 593 -4.41 -12.49 -15.79
N ALA A 594 -3.24 -12.26 -15.19
CA ALA A 594 -2.17 -13.24 -15.07
C ALA A 594 -2.59 -14.43 -14.19
N ALA A 595 -3.22 -14.16 -13.05
CA ALA A 595 -3.73 -15.21 -12.14
C ALA A 595 -4.87 -16.02 -12.78
N LEU A 596 -5.82 -15.36 -13.48
CA LEU A 596 -6.86 -16.06 -14.23
C LEU A 596 -6.24 -17.03 -15.25
N ASN A 597 -5.20 -16.62 -15.96
CA ASN A 597 -4.56 -17.43 -16.99
C ASN A 597 -3.68 -18.55 -16.43
N GLY A 598 -2.72 -18.24 -15.55
CA GLY A 598 -1.75 -19.19 -15.02
C GLY A 598 -2.31 -20.10 -13.92
N ASP A 599 -3.23 -19.58 -13.09
CA ASP A 599 -3.67 -20.27 -11.88
C ASP A 599 -5.03 -20.96 -12.08
N ILE A 600 -5.92 -20.38 -12.89
CA ILE A 600 -7.30 -20.89 -13.11
C ILE A 600 -7.47 -21.43 -14.55
N GLY A 601 -6.57 -21.08 -15.46
CA GLY A 601 -6.63 -21.50 -16.87
C GLY A 601 -7.69 -20.75 -17.69
N VAL A 602 -8.15 -19.58 -17.23
CA VAL A 602 -9.17 -18.74 -17.89
C VAL A 602 -8.50 -17.64 -18.69
N MET A 603 -8.78 -17.56 -19.99
CA MET A 603 -8.17 -16.56 -20.86
C MET A 603 -8.96 -15.24 -20.86
N THR A 604 -8.24 -14.13 -20.98
CA THR A 604 -8.77 -12.76 -20.96
C THR A 604 -8.35 -11.98 -22.20
N THR A 605 -8.88 -10.77 -22.37
CA THR A 605 -8.39 -9.84 -23.41
C THR A 605 -6.93 -9.42 -23.21
N ILE A 606 -6.41 -9.49 -21.98
CA ILE A 606 -5.01 -9.14 -21.64
C ILE A 606 -4.09 -10.35 -21.80
N ARG A 607 -4.57 -11.55 -21.45
CA ARG A 607 -3.85 -12.83 -21.57
C ARG A 607 -4.71 -13.80 -22.39
N PRO A 608 -4.74 -13.66 -23.73
CA PRO A 608 -5.62 -14.43 -24.58
C PRO A 608 -5.10 -15.82 -24.93
N ASN A 609 -3.86 -16.17 -24.57
CA ASN A 609 -3.26 -17.47 -24.86
C ASN A 609 -3.15 -18.27 -23.56
N PRO A 610 -3.46 -19.58 -23.58
CA PRO A 610 -3.20 -20.43 -22.42
C PRO A 610 -1.70 -20.50 -22.14
N ASP A 611 -1.33 -20.70 -20.87
CA ASP A 611 0.05 -21.05 -20.53
C ASP A 611 0.37 -22.42 -21.14
N CYS A 612 1.42 -22.45 -21.97
CA CYS A 612 1.71 -23.62 -22.79
C CYS A 612 3.18 -23.62 -23.23
N GLY A 613 3.92 -24.62 -22.80
CA GLY A 613 5.29 -24.89 -23.23
C GLY A 613 5.37 -25.33 -24.69
N ALA A 614 6.53 -25.09 -25.33
CA ALA A 614 6.72 -25.37 -26.76
C ALA A 614 6.58 -26.86 -27.16
N SER A 615 6.69 -27.80 -26.20
CA SER A 615 6.49 -29.24 -26.39
C SER A 615 5.15 -29.74 -25.85
N GLN A 616 4.34 -28.87 -25.25
CA GLN A 616 2.98 -29.20 -24.84
C GLN A 616 2.03 -29.11 -26.05
N SER A 617 0.93 -29.87 -25.98
CA SER A 617 -0.14 -29.84 -26.96
C SER A 617 -1.48 -30.00 -26.26
N GLY A 618 -2.51 -29.33 -26.75
CA GLY A 618 -3.85 -29.42 -26.15
C GLY A 618 -4.06 -28.54 -24.92
N CYS A 619 -3.30 -27.45 -24.77
CA CYS A 619 -3.44 -26.48 -23.66
C CYS A 619 -4.78 -25.68 -23.69
N GLY A 620 -5.59 -25.84 -24.74
CA GLY A 620 -6.84 -25.12 -24.92
C GLY A 620 -6.79 -24.09 -26.05
N PRO A 621 -7.93 -23.48 -26.39
CA PRO A 621 -8.00 -22.43 -27.40
C PRO A 621 -7.44 -21.10 -26.88
N SER A 622 -6.98 -20.24 -27.79
CA SER A 622 -6.75 -18.83 -27.52
C SER A 622 -8.02 -18.00 -27.72
N GLY A 623 -8.11 -16.85 -27.06
CA GLY A 623 -9.21 -15.89 -27.13
C GLY A 623 -9.65 -15.45 -25.73
N SER A 624 -10.45 -14.38 -25.63
CA SER A 624 -11.04 -14.00 -24.33
C SER A 624 -12.24 -14.90 -24.04
N GLU A 625 -12.21 -15.62 -22.93
CA GLU A 625 -13.28 -16.51 -22.49
C GLU A 625 -14.19 -15.82 -21.48
N ILE A 626 -13.58 -15.13 -20.50
CA ILE A 626 -14.32 -14.24 -19.60
C ILE A 626 -14.63 -12.91 -20.30
N ALA A 627 -15.84 -12.39 -20.10
CA ALA A 627 -16.22 -11.08 -20.60
C ALA A 627 -15.40 -9.98 -19.90
N GLY A 628 -15.00 -8.95 -20.66
CA GLY A 628 -14.21 -7.83 -20.13
C GLY A 628 -14.85 -7.16 -18.91
N GLU A 629 -16.18 -7.06 -18.89
CA GLU A 629 -16.93 -6.52 -17.76
C GLU A 629 -16.70 -7.29 -16.44
N HIS A 630 -16.60 -8.62 -16.48
CA HIS A 630 -16.33 -9.41 -15.28
C HIS A 630 -14.87 -9.27 -14.82
N LEU A 631 -13.94 -9.13 -15.76
CA LEU A 631 -12.54 -8.82 -15.45
C LEU A 631 -12.44 -7.43 -14.80
N ASP A 632 -13.17 -6.44 -15.32
CA ASP A 632 -13.20 -5.08 -14.78
C ASP A 632 -13.76 -5.06 -13.36
N LYS A 633 -14.90 -5.73 -13.13
CA LYS A 633 -15.51 -5.85 -11.80
C LYS A 633 -14.60 -6.57 -10.81
N LEU A 634 -13.98 -7.69 -11.21
CA LEU A 634 -13.03 -8.42 -10.37
C LEU A 634 -11.82 -7.55 -10.01
N SER A 635 -11.30 -6.79 -10.98
CA SER A 635 -10.18 -5.88 -10.75
C SER A 635 -10.57 -4.75 -9.80
N ALA A 636 -11.74 -4.14 -9.99
CA ALA A 636 -12.26 -3.09 -9.11
C ALA A 636 -12.48 -3.61 -7.68
N TYR A 637 -13.00 -4.83 -7.50
CA TYR A 637 -13.12 -5.45 -6.18
C TYR A 637 -11.77 -5.53 -5.47
N VAL A 638 -10.72 -6.04 -6.14
CA VAL A 638 -9.38 -6.16 -5.55
C VAL A 638 -8.76 -4.78 -5.29
N SER A 639 -8.93 -3.82 -6.20
CA SER A 639 -8.39 -2.46 -6.06
C SER A 639 -9.04 -1.67 -4.93
N LEU A 640 -10.32 -1.91 -4.64
CA LEU A 640 -11.13 -1.12 -3.71
C LEU A 640 -11.36 -1.81 -2.35
N LEU A 641 -10.59 -2.85 -2.01
CA LEU A 641 -10.61 -3.44 -0.66
C LEU A 641 -10.12 -2.44 0.38
N GLY A 642 -10.94 -2.21 1.41
CA GLY A 642 -10.59 -1.30 2.51
C GLY A 642 -9.45 -1.83 3.38
N ILE A 643 -8.62 -0.92 3.89
CA ILE A 643 -7.50 -1.25 4.78
C ILE A 643 -7.95 -1.09 6.24
N ARG A 644 -7.66 -2.06 7.10
CA ARG A 644 -7.95 -1.91 8.53
C ARG A 644 -7.03 -0.87 9.16
N ALA A 645 -7.57 -0.11 10.10
CA ALA A 645 -6.80 0.83 10.90
C ALA A 645 -5.63 0.16 11.63
N ARG A 646 -4.52 0.90 11.76
CA ARG A 646 -3.47 0.56 12.73
C ARG A 646 -4.06 0.60 14.13
N ARG A 647 -3.67 -0.37 14.95
CA ARG A 647 -4.18 -0.61 16.30
C ARG A 647 -3.14 -0.13 17.32
N ASN A 648 -3.51 -0.09 18.60
CA ASN A 648 -2.59 0.12 19.71
C ASN A 648 -1.70 1.39 19.60
N LEU A 649 -2.28 2.50 19.09
CA LEU A 649 -1.53 3.73 18.81
C LEU A 649 -0.90 4.37 20.07
N ASP A 650 -1.52 4.19 21.23
CA ASP A 650 -1.04 4.72 22.52
C ASP A 650 -0.32 3.65 23.37
N ASP A 651 -0.12 2.43 22.84
CA ASP A 651 0.55 1.36 23.58
C ASP A 651 2.06 1.61 23.66
N PRO A 652 2.65 1.77 24.87
CA PRO A 652 4.06 2.12 24.99
C PRO A 652 5.01 1.08 24.39
N GLN A 653 4.63 -0.19 24.39
CA GLN A 653 5.43 -1.27 23.83
C GLN A 653 5.42 -1.23 22.29
N ALA A 654 4.26 -0.97 21.67
CA ALA A 654 4.17 -0.78 20.22
C ALA A 654 4.93 0.47 19.75
N LEU A 655 4.86 1.59 20.48
CA LEU A 655 5.61 2.81 20.17
C LEU A 655 7.14 2.61 20.28
N GLN A 656 7.59 1.88 21.31
CA GLN A 656 8.99 1.47 21.41
C GLN A 656 9.39 0.56 20.22
N GLY A 657 8.51 -0.37 19.85
CA GLY A 657 8.73 -1.26 18.71
C GLY A 657 8.90 -0.54 17.37
N GLU A 658 8.13 0.51 17.14
CA GLU A 658 8.25 1.37 15.96
C GLU A 658 9.61 2.08 15.92
N THR A 659 10.06 2.60 17.06
CA THR A 659 11.40 3.21 17.18
C THR A 659 12.50 2.17 16.89
N LEU A 660 12.36 0.95 17.43
CA LEU A 660 13.30 -0.15 17.21
C LEU A 660 13.29 -0.63 15.76
N PHE A 661 12.15 -0.60 15.08
CA PHE A 661 12.02 -0.95 13.67
C PHE A 661 12.85 0.01 12.79
N ALA A 662 12.74 1.32 13.03
CA ALA A 662 13.55 2.31 12.34
C ALA A 662 15.04 2.20 12.72
N THR A 663 15.35 2.05 14.01
CA THR A 663 16.74 1.94 14.50
C THR A 663 17.45 0.69 13.97
N ALA A 664 16.71 -0.39 13.71
CA ALA A 664 17.24 -1.59 13.09
C ALA A 664 17.49 -1.42 11.58
N GLY A 665 17.05 -0.33 10.95
CA GLY A 665 17.15 -0.12 9.50
C GLY A 665 16.10 -0.87 8.69
N CYS A 666 15.01 -1.34 9.30
CA CYS A 666 13.95 -2.03 8.56
C CYS A 666 13.25 -1.09 7.55
N ASN A 667 13.18 0.20 7.87
CA ASN A 667 12.55 1.25 7.06
C ASN A 667 13.33 1.62 5.79
N SER A 668 14.58 1.17 5.63
CA SER A 668 15.34 1.37 4.38
C SER A 668 14.67 0.70 3.17
N CYS A 669 13.96 -0.41 3.39
CA CYS A 669 13.13 -1.05 2.36
C CYS A 669 11.63 -0.96 2.68
N HIS A 670 11.26 -1.07 3.96
CA HIS A 670 9.87 -0.95 4.41
C HIS A 670 9.46 0.51 4.63
N VAL A 671 9.56 1.31 3.56
CA VAL A 671 9.25 2.75 3.57
C VAL A 671 7.82 3.00 4.01
N GLU A 672 7.68 3.80 5.06
CA GLU A 672 6.41 3.98 5.77
C GLU A 672 5.33 4.58 4.88
N THR A 673 5.59 5.73 4.24
CA THR A 673 4.55 6.64 3.73
C THR A 673 4.67 6.94 2.24
N PHE A 674 3.54 7.01 1.54
CA PHE A 674 3.43 7.62 0.21
C PHE A 674 2.24 8.56 0.08
N GLN A 675 2.32 9.42 -0.93
CA GLN A 675 1.20 10.18 -1.45
C GLN A 675 0.71 9.52 -2.76
N THR A 676 -0.57 9.14 -2.83
CA THR A 676 -1.11 8.58 -4.07
C THR A 676 -1.42 9.67 -5.10
N SER A 677 -1.31 9.28 -6.38
CA SER A 677 -1.51 10.12 -7.56
C SER A 677 -2.90 10.78 -7.60
N PRO A 678 -3.02 12.04 -8.06
CA PRO A 678 -4.31 12.68 -8.33
C PRO A 678 -4.98 12.14 -9.61
N TYR A 679 -4.31 11.28 -10.37
CA TYR A 679 -4.75 10.84 -11.70
C TYR A 679 -5.26 9.40 -11.76
N HIS A 680 -5.30 8.70 -10.63
CA HIS A 680 -5.88 7.36 -10.58
C HIS A 680 -7.37 7.40 -11.02
N PRO A 681 -7.86 6.47 -11.89
CA PRO A 681 -9.25 6.48 -12.36
C PRO A 681 -10.30 6.44 -11.25
N HIS A 682 -10.12 5.55 -10.27
CA HIS A 682 -10.97 5.46 -9.09
C HIS A 682 -10.79 6.63 -8.14
N ALA A 683 -11.90 7.25 -7.73
CA ALA A 683 -11.89 8.45 -6.92
C ALA A 683 -11.35 8.22 -5.49
N GLU A 684 -11.58 7.03 -4.95
CA GLU A 684 -11.20 6.56 -3.62
C GLU A 684 -9.69 6.48 -3.44
N LEU A 685 -8.97 6.24 -4.53
CA LEU A 685 -7.53 5.97 -4.50
C LEU A 685 -6.68 7.21 -4.79
N ARG A 686 -7.31 8.35 -5.12
CA ARG A 686 -6.61 9.61 -5.41
C ARG A 686 -6.29 10.41 -4.15
N ASN A 687 -5.14 11.08 -4.16
CA ASN A 687 -4.74 12.04 -3.13
C ASN A 687 -4.84 11.49 -1.71
N GLN A 688 -4.44 10.23 -1.51
CA GLN A 688 -4.40 9.57 -0.21
C GLN A 688 -2.98 9.62 0.35
N THR A 689 -2.83 10.04 1.60
CA THR A 689 -1.62 9.74 2.38
C THR A 689 -1.80 8.34 2.94
N ILE A 690 -0.92 7.41 2.54
CA ILE A 690 -1.00 5.99 2.89
C ILE A 690 0.26 5.54 3.60
N HIS A 691 0.13 4.51 4.44
CA HIS A 691 1.23 3.96 5.23
C HIS A 691 1.43 2.44 4.99
N PRO A 692 1.89 2.02 3.80
CA PRO A 692 1.99 0.61 3.44
C PRO A 692 3.24 -0.11 3.98
N TYR A 693 4.28 0.61 4.40
CA TYR A 693 5.57 0.04 4.85
C TYR A 693 6.22 -0.86 3.79
N THR A 694 6.53 -0.29 2.62
CA THR A 694 7.16 -0.96 1.47
C THR A 694 7.66 0.08 0.49
N ASP A 695 8.75 -0.16 -0.22
CA ASP A 695 9.18 0.65 -1.37
C ASP A 695 8.80 0.03 -2.73
N LEU A 696 8.18 -1.15 -2.74
CA LEU A 696 7.87 -1.94 -3.94
C LEU A 696 9.10 -2.28 -4.82
N LEU A 697 10.32 -2.05 -4.35
CA LEU A 697 11.56 -2.30 -5.09
C LEU A 697 11.98 -3.76 -4.98
N LEU A 698 12.84 -4.21 -5.89
CA LEU A 698 13.55 -5.47 -5.80
C LEU A 698 14.82 -5.30 -4.98
N HIS A 699 15.02 -6.18 -4.00
CA HIS A 699 16.22 -6.25 -3.16
C HIS A 699 16.80 -7.66 -3.15
N ASP A 700 18.13 -7.77 -3.15
CA ASP A 700 18.82 -9.03 -2.89
C ASP A 700 18.65 -9.46 -1.43
N MET A 701 17.82 -10.46 -1.20
CA MET A 701 17.56 -11.02 0.13
C MET A 701 18.53 -12.17 0.50
N GLY A 702 19.60 -12.33 -0.28
CA GLY A 702 20.68 -13.27 -0.05
C GLY A 702 20.34 -14.73 -0.42
N PRO A 703 21.35 -15.61 -0.32
CA PRO A 703 21.25 -17.00 -0.77
C PRO A 703 20.26 -17.85 0.04
N GLY A 704 19.93 -17.41 1.27
CA GLY A 704 18.94 -18.09 2.10
C GLY A 704 17.54 -18.05 1.48
N LEU A 705 17.19 -16.97 0.78
CA LEU A 705 15.89 -16.77 0.16
C LEU A 705 15.93 -16.88 -1.38
N ALA A 706 17.06 -17.23 -1.96
CA ALA A 706 17.18 -17.45 -3.39
C ALA A 706 16.34 -18.66 -3.84
N ASP A 707 15.57 -18.48 -4.91
CA ASP A 707 14.93 -19.58 -5.64
C ASP A 707 15.87 -20.15 -6.73
N THR A 708 15.39 -21.08 -7.56
CA THR A 708 16.15 -21.59 -8.72
C THR A 708 15.57 -21.10 -10.04
N LEU A 709 14.53 -20.28 -10.01
CA LEU A 709 13.86 -19.81 -11.21
C LEU A 709 14.77 -18.83 -11.96
N VAL A 710 14.90 -19.02 -13.27
CA VAL A 710 15.58 -18.05 -14.12
C VAL A 710 14.51 -17.09 -14.64
N GLU A 711 14.55 -15.84 -14.17
CA GLU A 711 13.70 -14.77 -14.71
C GLU A 711 14.57 -13.72 -15.40
N ASN A 712 14.13 -13.25 -16.57
CA ASN A 712 14.85 -12.21 -17.28
C ASN A 712 14.92 -10.93 -16.44
N ASN A 713 16.15 -10.39 -16.30
CA ASN A 713 16.46 -9.15 -15.59
C ASN A 713 16.05 -9.14 -14.11
N VAL A 714 16.00 -10.30 -13.46
CA VAL A 714 15.76 -10.47 -12.03
C VAL A 714 16.59 -11.65 -11.51
N ALA A 715 17.42 -11.40 -10.50
CA ALA A 715 18.18 -12.43 -9.83
C ALA A 715 17.27 -13.35 -9.01
N ASN A 716 17.75 -14.55 -8.76
CA ASN A 716 17.00 -15.55 -8.01
C ASN A 716 16.82 -15.18 -6.53
N SER A 717 17.75 -14.40 -5.96
CA SER A 717 17.69 -13.87 -4.60
C SER A 717 16.94 -12.54 -4.48
N GLU A 718 16.57 -11.91 -5.60
CA GLU A 718 15.83 -10.66 -5.57
C GLU A 718 14.34 -10.87 -5.30
N TRP A 719 13.79 -10.10 -4.36
CA TRP A 719 12.37 -10.11 -4.01
C TRP A 719 11.83 -8.70 -3.91
N ARG A 720 10.56 -8.53 -4.27
CA ARG A 720 9.85 -7.28 -4.04
C ARG A 720 9.56 -7.13 -2.55
N THR A 721 9.86 -5.98 -1.96
CA THR A 721 9.45 -5.67 -0.58
C THR A 721 7.91 -5.75 -0.48
N PRO A 722 7.32 -6.64 0.35
CA PRO A 722 5.87 -6.68 0.52
C PRO A 722 5.39 -5.58 1.48
N PRO A 723 4.18 -5.00 1.28
CA PRO A 723 3.58 -4.09 2.25
C PRO A 723 3.34 -4.81 3.59
N LEU A 724 3.53 -4.10 4.71
CA LEU A 724 3.31 -4.65 6.06
C LEU A 724 1.95 -4.29 6.65
N TRP A 725 1.15 -3.43 6.01
CA TRP A 725 -0.20 -3.13 6.51
C TRP A 725 -1.07 -4.40 6.64
N GLY A 726 -1.81 -4.50 7.75
CA GLY A 726 -2.60 -5.69 8.08
C GLY A 726 -1.78 -6.93 8.46
N ILE A 727 -0.45 -6.89 8.50
CA ILE A 727 0.35 -8.09 8.80
C ILE A 727 -0.01 -8.69 10.17
N GLY A 728 -0.36 -7.86 11.16
CA GLY A 728 -0.81 -8.27 12.49
C GLY A 728 -2.19 -8.92 12.53
N LEU A 729 -2.95 -8.90 11.43
CA LEU A 729 -4.25 -9.55 11.29
C LEU A 729 -4.16 -10.91 10.59
N THR A 730 -2.98 -11.29 10.09
CA THR A 730 -2.78 -12.52 9.30
C THR A 730 -3.27 -13.75 10.06
N SER A 731 -2.88 -13.92 11.34
CA SER A 731 -3.29 -15.08 12.13
C SER A 731 -4.81 -15.24 12.24
N GLY A 732 -5.55 -14.13 12.33
CA GLY A 732 -7.01 -14.15 12.46
C GLY A 732 -7.69 -14.50 11.14
N VAL A 733 -7.25 -13.87 10.04
CA VAL A 733 -7.83 -14.06 8.70
C VAL A 733 -7.54 -15.45 8.13
N SER A 734 -6.28 -15.89 8.24
CA SER A 734 -5.80 -17.15 7.66
C SER A 734 -5.91 -18.35 8.60
N GLY A 735 -6.28 -18.14 9.87
CA GLY A 735 -6.32 -19.20 10.90
C GLY A 735 -4.93 -19.67 11.38
N GLY A 736 -3.88 -18.92 11.06
CA GLY A 736 -2.49 -19.19 11.39
C GLY A 736 -1.54 -18.25 10.65
N GLU A 737 -0.23 -18.43 10.84
CA GLU A 737 0.78 -17.56 10.24
C GLU A 737 1.84 -18.36 9.47
N ALA A 738 2.20 -17.84 8.31
CA ALA A 738 3.35 -18.27 7.53
C ALA A 738 3.81 -17.09 6.68
N TYR A 739 5.11 -16.81 6.64
CA TYR A 739 5.67 -15.65 5.95
C TYR A 739 6.72 -16.04 4.91
N LEU A 740 7.11 -15.04 4.11
CA LEU A 740 8.00 -15.14 2.96
C LEU A 740 7.36 -15.89 1.77
N HIS A 741 8.07 -15.93 0.64
CA HIS A 741 7.53 -16.38 -0.63
C HIS A 741 7.07 -17.85 -0.62
N ASP A 742 7.65 -18.71 0.21
CA ASP A 742 7.35 -20.14 0.29
C ASP A 742 6.73 -20.56 1.63
N GLY A 743 6.34 -19.59 2.46
CA GLY A 743 5.70 -19.85 3.77
C GLY A 743 6.62 -20.52 4.80
N ARG A 744 7.94 -20.45 4.63
CA ARG A 744 8.89 -21.13 5.52
C ARG A 744 8.89 -20.60 6.96
N ALA A 745 8.71 -19.29 7.13
CA ALA A 745 8.78 -18.63 8.43
C ALA A 745 7.45 -18.80 9.18
N ARG A 746 7.49 -19.36 10.39
CA ARG A 746 6.28 -19.71 11.18
C ARG A 746 5.70 -18.52 11.94
N ASN A 747 6.44 -17.44 12.06
CA ASN A 747 6.08 -16.23 12.78
C ASN A 747 6.93 -15.05 12.27
N LEU A 748 6.60 -13.83 12.69
CA LEU A 748 7.30 -12.62 12.29
C LEU A 748 8.77 -12.60 12.71
N SER A 749 9.13 -13.13 13.88
CA SER A 749 10.53 -13.21 14.31
C SER A 749 11.35 -14.10 13.39
N GLU A 750 10.83 -15.27 12.99
CA GLU A 750 11.49 -16.12 12.00
C GLU A 750 11.58 -15.44 10.64
N ALA A 751 10.57 -14.66 10.24
CA ALA A 751 10.61 -13.92 8.99
C ALA A 751 11.78 -12.91 8.99
N ILE A 752 11.95 -12.14 10.08
CA ILE A 752 13.08 -11.22 10.26
C ILE A 752 14.41 -11.98 10.21
N LEU A 753 14.52 -13.12 10.91
CA LEU A 753 15.75 -13.91 10.95
C LEU A 753 16.13 -14.58 9.61
N TRP A 754 15.20 -14.64 8.66
CA TRP A 754 15.47 -15.10 7.29
C TRP A 754 15.98 -14.01 6.36
N HIS A 755 15.88 -12.73 6.75
CA HIS A 755 16.43 -11.63 5.95
C HIS A 755 17.95 -11.80 5.84
N GLY A 756 18.49 -11.58 4.66
CA GLY A 756 19.92 -11.60 4.39
C GLY A 756 20.21 -10.70 3.20
N GLY A 757 21.41 -10.83 2.61
CA GLY A 757 21.81 -9.92 1.53
C GLY A 757 21.81 -8.47 2.03
N GLU A 758 21.08 -7.60 1.34
CA GLU A 758 20.91 -6.18 1.70
C GLU A 758 20.33 -6.01 3.11
N ALA A 759 19.44 -6.91 3.53
CA ALA A 759 18.78 -6.83 4.85
C ALA A 759 19.55 -7.53 5.99
N GLU A 760 20.78 -8.01 5.77
CA GLU A 760 21.55 -8.72 6.79
C GLU A 760 21.84 -7.83 8.01
N THR A 761 22.15 -6.54 7.80
CA THR A 761 22.40 -5.59 8.89
C THR A 761 21.18 -5.46 9.81
N ALA A 762 19.98 -5.33 9.24
CA ALA A 762 18.74 -5.21 10.00
C ALA A 762 18.40 -6.48 10.78
N LYS A 763 18.62 -7.65 10.18
CA LYS A 763 18.52 -8.93 10.88
C LYS A 763 19.47 -8.99 12.07
N LEU A 764 20.74 -8.64 11.89
CA LEU A 764 21.74 -8.71 12.96
C LEU A 764 21.42 -7.73 14.09
N ALA A 765 20.89 -6.55 13.77
CA ALA A 765 20.38 -5.61 14.75
C ALA A 765 19.23 -6.23 15.57
N PHE A 766 18.26 -6.86 14.92
CA PHE A 766 17.19 -7.59 15.60
C PHE A 766 17.73 -8.75 16.45
N GLU A 767 18.70 -9.55 15.95
CA GLU A 767 19.30 -10.64 16.71
C GLU A 767 19.96 -10.16 18.01
N ALA A 768 20.62 -9.00 17.97
CA ALA A 768 21.29 -8.38 19.10
C ALA A 768 20.32 -7.76 20.14
N MET A 769 19.06 -7.49 19.76
CA MET A 769 18.05 -6.94 20.67
C MET A 769 17.80 -7.85 21.88
N SER A 770 17.47 -7.21 23.02
CA SER A 770 16.98 -7.91 24.20
C SER A 770 15.65 -8.63 23.90
N ALA A 771 15.24 -9.56 24.76
CA ALA A 771 13.95 -10.23 24.58
C ALA A 771 12.77 -9.23 24.63
N ASP A 772 12.87 -8.21 25.49
CA ASP A 772 11.82 -7.20 25.62
C ASP A 772 11.75 -6.30 24.37
N ASP A 773 12.90 -5.91 23.81
CA ASP A 773 12.96 -5.12 22.58
C ASP A 773 12.46 -5.92 21.37
N LYS A 774 12.82 -7.21 21.27
CA LYS A 774 12.26 -8.10 20.24
C LYS A 774 10.74 -8.16 20.34
N ASN A 775 10.20 -8.33 21.55
CA ASN A 775 8.76 -8.35 21.78
C ASN A 775 8.11 -7.00 21.44
N ALA A 776 8.79 -5.88 21.72
CA ALA A 776 8.31 -4.55 21.35
C ALA A 776 8.22 -4.37 19.84
N LEU A 777 9.27 -4.72 19.08
CA LEU A 777 9.24 -4.67 17.61
C LEU A 777 8.13 -5.56 17.04
N ILE A 778 7.95 -6.77 17.57
CA ILE A 778 6.83 -7.64 17.17
C ILE A 778 5.47 -7.04 17.55
N ALA A 779 5.34 -6.34 18.68
CA ALA A 779 4.11 -5.65 19.06
C ALA A 779 3.77 -4.51 18.08
N PHE A 780 4.77 -3.78 17.59
CA PHE A 780 4.59 -2.80 16.52
C PHE A 780 4.08 -3.44 15.23
N LEU A 781 4.72 -4.51 14.74
CA LEU A 781 4.26 -5.21 13.54
C LEU A 781 2.83 -5.78 13.70
N ASN A 782 2.51 -6.29 14.89
CA ASN A 782 1.15 -6.76 15.20
C ASN A 782 0.12 -5.62 15.27
N SER A 783 0.56 -4.38 15.44
CA SER A 783 -0.29 -3.19 15.42
C SER A 783 -0.75 -2.82 14.00
N LEU A 784 0.03 -3.22 12.97
CA LEU A 784 -0.20 -2.90 11.56
C LEU A 784 -1.33 -3.72 10.91
#